data_AF-A0A7J6IBI1-F1
#
_entry.id   AF-A0A7J6IBI1-F1
#
_cell.length_a   1.000
_cell.length_b   1.000
_cell.length_c   1.000
_cell.angle_alpha   90.00
_cell.angle_beta   90.00
_cell.angle_gamma   90.00
#
_symmetry.space_group_name_H-M   'P 1'
#
loop_
_entity.id
_entity.type
_entity.pdbx_description
1 polymer ?
#
loop_
_entity_poly.entity_id
_entity_poly.type
_entity_poly.pdbx_seq_one_letter_code
_entity_poly.pdbx_strand_id
1 'polypeptide(L)'
;MDCDEPLQQSKKRFTQNSGSHSPKRAMAELRHSSSIGARSSSSPMKRDEDSSPLISDTQSDDDARGRHVHKDRGDRSFCSYFHSLCPFLNEDVRVSTQSSRISLFLLVFVVLVASISIFSVVRRLNTPYLCRKDGIVLHCPQVKESPSLWENPLSATTSWKPCAERRDGGLSDVPPENETNGYIFIHAEGGLNQQRIAICNAVAVAKIMNATLILPVLKQDQIWKDKTNFEDIFDVDHFIDYLKDDVRIVRDIPEWFTDKTELFTSIRRTVKNIPKYAPAQFYIDNVLPRVKEKKIMALKPFVDRLGYDNVPSEINRLRCRVNYHALKFLPEIEQMADLLAARMRNRTGGSNPYMALHLRFEKGMVGLSFCDFVATREEKASMAEYRKKEWPRRYKNGSHLWQLALQKRKEGRCPLEPGEVAVILRAMGYPKETQIYVASGQVYGGQNRMAPLRNMFPNLVTKQELATKEELDKFRKHVTSLAALDFLVCLKSDVFVMTHGGNFAKLIIGARRYMGHRQKSIKPDKGLMSKSFGDPYMGWATFAEDVIVTHQTRTGLPEETFPNYDLWENPLTPCIVQAVEHASLPPRGWNSYDSFCWTVSEEEFLQSAETISKKLLPHGYEYVVVDYLWYRRKVPGAYVDSLGFDVIDKWGRMIPDPVRWPSSKGGKGFSEVAKKVHSMGLKFGIHVMRGISTQAVNANTPILDTTKGIAYEEGGKKWTAKDIGIKERACAWMSHGFMSVNTKSGAGRAFLRSLYEQYAEWGVDFVKHDCVFGDDLDVNEISFVSEVLKELDRPILYSLSPGTSVTPAMAKAVSRLVNMYRITGDDWDTWRDVASHFDVTRDFSTSNMVGAKGLLGKSWPDLDMLPLGWLTDPGSNNGPHRKCNLNFYEQRTQMTLWSMAKSPLMYGGDFPYITSTTSSKEGDKNTKRKCLSDKTLEVQVLGLTSCADTKAVGWSAEAVEQDSEQICWKLNLGNKHQTPPFCLYKRESRLTSDEDITDEQQYQGKLHLLANPRTGFCLHASPKRKITSKEYKRGSFSPCRRDANQMWELHQNGTLTNSYSGLCATVKSDEAKSNSAGVRSWIATGRKGEVYVAFFNLNPVKTVISAKMSDLAKALPGANLNDGSCKYKEVWSGKDYGTANHSISMAVETHGPALFVLNCVSSL
;
A
#
# COMPACT_ATOMS: atom_id res chain seq x y z
N MET A 1 -42.94 22.65 -46.58
CA MET A 1 -43.44 22.68 -45.20
C MET A 1 -42.19 22.76 -44.32
N ASP A 2 -41.48 23.89 -44.24
CA ASP A 2 -41.86 25.32 -44.17
C ASP A 2 -42.42 25.76 -42.80
N CYS A 3 -42.01 26.97 -42.42
CA CYS A 3 -42.34 27.73 -41.21
C CYS A 3 -41.73 27.25 -39.86
N ASP A 4 -41.10 28.10 -39.04
CA ASP A 4 -40.54 29.44 -39.32
C ASP A 4 -39.52 29.90 -38.24
N GLU A 5 -38.77 30.97 -38.52
CA GLU A 5 -37.76 31.64 -37.65
C GLU A 5 -38.28 33.05 -37.20
N PRO A 6 -37.47 34.04 -36.72
CA PRO A 6 -36.76 34.15 -35.44
C PRO A 6 -37.07 35.50 -34.70
N LEU A 7 -36.06 36.13 -34.04
CA LEU A 7 -36.00 37.51 -33.48
C LEU A 7 -36.60 37.72 -32.05
N GLN A 8 -36.24 38.76 -31.26
CA GLN A 8 -35.62 40.06 -31.60
C GLN A 8 -34.66 40.69 -30.55
N GLN A 9 -33.86 41.63 -31.06
CA GLN A 9 -32.74 42.44 -30.56
C GLN A 9 -32.97 43.38 -29.34
N SER A 10 -31.85 43.86 -28.76
CA SER A 10 -31.73 45.22 -28.17
C SER A 10 -30.34 45.85 -28.50
N LYS A 11 -30.18 47.19 -28.48
CA LYS A 11 -29.22 47.89 -29.39
C LYS A 11 -28.83 49.35 -29.03
N LYS A 12 -27.58 49.63 -28.59
CA LYS A 12 -26.91 50.98 -28.39
C LYS A 12 -25.42 50.77 -27.94
N ARG A 13 -24.36 51.59 -28.12
CA ARG A 13 -24.03 52.98 -28.61
C ARG A 13 -24.41 54.16 -27.68
N PHE A 14 -23.61 55.21 -27.43
CA PHE A 14 -22.28 55.73 -27.92
C PHE A 14 -21.50 56.37 -26.70
N THR A 15 -20.30 57.00 -26.72
CA THR A 15 -19.77 58.18 -27.47
C THR A 15 -18.21 58.28 -27.40
N GLN A 16 -17.59 59.25 -28.10
CA GLN A 16 -16.15 59.57 -28.11
C GLN A 16 -15.83 60.97 -27.53
N ASN A 17 -14.59 61.19 -27.07
CA ASN A 17 -13.74 62.40 -27.26
C ASN A 17 -12.57 62.43 -26.23
N SER A 18 -11.49 63.23 -26.34
CA SER A 18 -10.56 63.57 -27.45
C SER A 18 -9.57 64.63 -26.95
N GLY A 19 -8.26 64.49 -27.22
CA GLY A 19 -7.21 65.47 -26.89
C GLY A 19 -6.25 64.97 -25.80
N SER A 20 -4.97 64.63 -26.04
CA SER A 20 -3.85 65.30 -26.73
C SER A 20 -2.93 66.07 -25.77
N HIS A 21 -1.76 65.52 -25.46
CA HIS A 21 -0.44 66.18 -25.57
C HIS A 21 0.71 65.18 -25.33
N SER A 22 1.89 65.49 -25.87
CA SER A 22 3.15 64.75 -25.69
C SER A 22 4.29 65.76 -25.84
N PRO A 23 5.35 65.72 -25.01
CA PRO A 23 6.64 65.35 -25.60
C PRO A 23 7.70 64.69 -24.67
N LYS A 24 8.57 63.90 -25.32
CA LYS A 24 10.02 63.65 -25.03
C LYS A 24 10.45 62.78 -23.82
N ARG A 25 11.27 61.77 -24.15
CA ARG A 25 12.56 61.30 -23.54
C ARG A 25 12.65 61.20 -21.98
N ALA A 26 13.21 60.13 -21.37
CA ALA A 26 14.26 59.21 -21.85
C ALA A 26 14.39 57.91 -21.02
N MET A 27 15.15 56.96 -21.57
CA MET A 27 15.91 55.88 -20.87
C MET A 27 15.13 54.82 -20.06
N ALA A 28 15.66 53.59 -20.08
CA ALA A 28 15.12 52.45 -19.35
C ALA A 28 16.12 51.96 -18.28
N GLU A 29 15.63 51.43 -17.15
CA GLU A 29 16.48 50.66 -16.23
C GLU A 29 15.75 49.46 -15.59
N LEU A 30 16.52 48.41 -15.29
CA LEU A 30 16.03 47.05 -14.99
C LEU A 30 15.64 46.84 -13.53
N ARG A 31 14.33 46.78 -13.25
CA ARG A 31 13.80 46.35 -11.94
C ARG A 31 13.62 44.82 -11.87
N HIS A 32 14.59 44.13 -11.29
CA HIS A 32 14.30 42.87 -10.59
C HIS A 32 13.77 43.19 -9.20
N SER A 33 12.46 43.04 -9.00
CA SER A 33 11.83 43.20 -7.69
C SER A 33 11.27 41.86 -7.19
N SER A 34 11.63 41.52 -5.97
CA SER A 34 10.94 40.52 -5.16
C SER A 34 9.60 41.08 -4.69
N SER A 35 8.53 40.30 -4.81
CA SER A 35 7.22 40.63 -4.23
C SER A 35 6.75 39.48 -3.33
N ILE A 36 6.98 39.65 -2.02
CA ILE A 36 6.13 39.08 -0.97
C ILE A 36 5.24 40.23 -0.50
N GLY A 37 3.96 39.98 -0.28
CA GLY A 37 3.07 40.97 0.34
C GLY A 37 1.60 40.65 0.13
N ALA A 38 0.90 40.37 1.22
CA ALA A 38 -0.56 40.43 1.24
C ALA A 38 -1.03 41.89 1.14
N ARG A 39 -2.31 42.10 0.78
CA ARG A 39 -2.99 43.39 0.95
C ARG A 39 -4.40 43.19 1.49
N SER A 40 -4.62 43.70 2.69
CA SER A 40 -5.88 44.29 3.11
C SER A 40 -5.84 45.80 2.81
N SER A 41 -6.99 46.39 2.51
CA SER A 41 -7.25 47.84 2.43
C SER A 41 -8.77 48.07 2.46
N SER A 42 -9.23 49.21 2.99
CA SER A 42 -10.54 49.29 3.68
C SER A 42 -11.41 50.52 3.34
N SER A 43 -12.71 50.42 3.71
CA SER A 43 -13.69 51.52 3.90
C SER A 43 -14.23 52.21 2.61
N PRO A 44 -15.31 53.03 2.65
CA PRO A 44 -16.08 53.56 3.81
C PRO A 44 -17.65 53.57 3.70
N MET A 45 -18.31 54.16 4.71
CA MET A 45 -19.71 54.71 4.77
C MET A 45 -20.91 53.72 4.80
N LYS A 46 -22.09 54.05 5.39
CA LYS A 46 -22.50 54.92 6.54
C LYS A 46 -23.99 54.61 6.91
N ARG A 47 -24.43 55.02 8.11
CA ARG A 47 -25.77 55.02 8.77
C ARG A 47 -25.86 54.09 9.98
N ASP A 48 -26.10 54.55 11.23
CA ASP A 48 -27.26 55.29 11.84
C ASP A 48 -28.39 54.29 12.17
N GLU A 49 -29.06 54.19 13.33
CA GLU A 49 -29.18 54.88 14.66
C GLU A 49 -29.93 53.89 15.62
N ASP A 50 -30.05 53.94 16.97
CA ASP A 50 -29.45 54.64 18.13
C ASP A 50 -29.93 53.94 19.47
N SER A 51 -29.78 54.55 20.67
CA SER A 51 -30.48 54.35 21.98
C SER A 51 -29.82 53.58 23.14
N SER A 52 -28.90 54.28 23.84
CA SER A 52 -28.87 54.66 25.29
C SER A 52 -29.84 54.04 26.33
N PRO A 53 -29.56 54.15 27.67
CA PRO A 53 -28.36 54.64 28.41
C PRO A 53 -27.87 53.58 29.47
N LEU A 54 -27.25 53.75 30.67
CA LEU A 54 -26.90 54.82 31.66
C LEU A 54 -25.61 54.46 32.49
N ILE A 55 -24.93 55.46 33.08
CA ILE A 55 -24.40 55.65 34.49
C ILE A 55 -23.84 54.41 35.28
N SER A 56 -22.69 54.41 35.98
CA SER A 56 -21.72 55.45 36.45
C SER A 56 -20.30 54.92 36.80
N ASP A 57 -19.26 55.76 36.60
CA ASP A 57 -18.15 56.15 37.53
C ASP A 57 -17.21 55.11 38.21
N THR A 58 -15.90 55.34 38.49
CA THR A 58 -14.93 56.46 38.22
C THR A 58 -13.46 56.02 38.48
N GLN A 59 -12.49 56.59 37.74
CA GLN A 59 -11.13 57.13 38.12
C GLN A 59 -10.17 56.39 39.11
N SER A 60 -8.83 56.62 39.18
CA SER A 60 -7.88 57.51 38.44
C SER A 60 -6.40 57.08 38.62
N ASP A 61 -5.61 57.20 37.54
CA ASP A 61 -4.33 57.92 37.35
C ASP A 61 -3.05 57.73 38.23
N ASP A 62 -1.93 57.54 37.49
CA ASP A 62 -0.60 58.21 37.55
C ASP A 62 0.50 58.02 38.64
N ASP A 63 1.72 58.35 38.16
CA ASP A 63 3.06 58.52 38.79
C ASP A 63 3.69 57.34 39.57
N ALA A 64 5.00 57.10 39.70
CA ALA A 64 6.29 57.48 39.07
C ALA A 64 7.36 57.70 40.16
N ARG A 65 8.65 57.58 39.79
CA ARG A 65 9.85 57.74 40.66
C ARG A 65 10.04 56.57 41.66
N GLY A 66 11.25 56.22 42.10
CA GLY A 66 12.57 56.60 41.56
C GLY A 66 13.76 56.07 42.37
N ARG A 67 14.81 55.63 41.65
CA ARG A 67 16.27 55.73 41.94
C ARG A 67 16.83 55.44 43.36
N HIS A 68 17.89 54.61 43.35
CA HIS A 68 19.16 54.79 44.10
C HIS A 68 19.15 54.52 45.64
N VAL A 69 20.26 54.17 46.34
CA VAL A 69 21.65 53.77 45.98
C VAL A 69 22.37 53.09 47.17
N HIS A 70 23.34 52.18 46.90
CA HIS A 70 24.39 51.69 47.84
C HIS A 70 23.93 50.91 49.11
N LYS A 71 24.76 50.06 49.78
CA LYS A 71 26.13 49.55 49.51
C LYS A 71 26.42 48.19 50.18
N ASP A 72 27.54 47.58 49.79
CA ASP A 72 28.59 46.90 50.61
C ASP A 72 28.33 46.62 52.11
N ARG A 73 28.79 45.50 52.73
CA ARG A 73 29.43 44.25 52.25
C ARG A 73 29.65 43.27 53.44
N GLY A 74 29.64 41.96 53.17
CA GLY A 74 30.21 40.92 54.07
C GLY A 74 29.38 40.57 55.32
N ASP A 75 29.70 39.50 56.06
CA ASP A 75 30.52 38.34 55.70
C ASP A 75 30.07 37.07 56.50
N ARG A 76 30.47 35.88 56.03
CA ARG A 76 30.54 34.57 56.73
C ARG A 76 29.42 34.14 57.72
N SER A 77 28.65 33.16 57.24
CA SER A 77 28.62 31.78 57.80
C SER A 77 28.09 31.49 59.22
N PHE A 78 26.92 30.83 59.25
CA PHE A 78 26.48 29.76 60.18
C PHE A 78 26.13 30.06 61.66
N CYS A 79 24.81 30.01 61.89
CA CYS A 79 24.10 29.34 63.01
C CYS A 79 23.93 29.97 64.40
N SER A 80 22.74 29.64 64.95
CA SER A 80 22.30 29.63 66.35
C SER A 80 21.69 30.92 66.94
N TYR A 81 21.00 30.71 68.07
CA TYR A 81 20.13 31.60 68.85
C TYR A 81 18.75 31.95 68.26
N PHE A 82 17.72 32.22 69.08
CA PHE A 82 17.07 31.40 70.14
C PHE A 82 15.82 32.16 70.64
N HIS A 83 14.81 31.43 71.13
CA HIS A 83 13.74 31.85 72.06
C HIS A 83 12.66 32.89 71.67
N SER A 84 11.49 32.64 72.29
CA SER A 84 10.48 33.59 72.80
C SER A 84 9.17 33.72 71.98
N LEU A 85 7.96 33.52 72.53
CA LEU A 85 7.50 32.77 73.72
C LEU A 85 5.97 32.48 73.55
N CYS A 86 5.38 31.65 74.41
CA CYS A 86 3.94 31.33 74.36
C CYS A 86 3.06 32.41 75.01
N PRO A 87 1.73 32.31 74.83
CA PRO A 87 0.81 32.45 75.95
C PRO A 87 0.19 31.12 76.38
N PHE A 88 0.04 31.00 77.70
CA PHE A 88 -0.69 30.01 78.48
C PHE A 88 -2.23 30.10 78.27
N LEU A 89 -3.11 29.17 78.68
CA LEU A 89 -2.99 27.98 79.56
C LEU A 89 -4.16 26.97 79.29
N ASN A 90 -4.02 25.78 79.90
CA ASN A 90 -5.05 24.93 80.56
C ASN A 90 -5.50 23.57 79.97
N GLU A 91 -5.60 22.62 80.93
CA GLU A 91 -6.28 21.31 80.99
C GLU A 91 -5.84 20.10 80.12
N ASP A 92 -4.98 19.28 80.75
CA ASP A 92 -4.93 17.82 80.79
C ASP A 92 -5.80 16.97 79.82
N VAL A 93 -5.13 16.24 78.92
CA VAL A 93 -5.42 14.81 78.66
C VAL A 93 -4.11 14.03 78.53
N ARG A 94 -4.08 12.79 79.04
CA ARG A 94 -2.89 11.92 79.18
C ARG A 94 -2.27 11.47 77.83
N VAL A 95 -0.96 11.29 77.86
CA VAL A 95 -0.14 10.71 76.76
C VAL A 95 -0.55 9.26 76.46
N SER A 96 -0.60 8.91 75.17
CA SER A 96 -0.61 7.52 74.68
C SER A 96 0.56 7.28 73.72
N THR A 97 1.18 6.11 73.79
CA THR A 97 2.51 5.78 73.19
C THR A 97 2.48 5.50 71.68
N GLN A 98 1.39 5.84 70.98
CA GLN A 98 1.15 5.46 69.59
C GLN A 98 1.73 6.45 68.55
N SER A 99 2.00 7.69 68.95
CA SER A 99 2.42 8.79 68.06
C SER A 99 3.89 8.72 67.58
N SER A 100 4.77 8.08 68.35
CA SER A 100 6.23 8.04 68.07
C SER A 100 6.56 7.32 66.75
N ARG A 101 5.86 6.23 66.44
CA ARG A 101 6.07 5.47 65.19
C ARG A 101 5.63 6.26 63.95
N ILE A 102 4.51 6.98 64.03
CA ILE A 102 3.95 7.73 62.90
C ILE A 102 4.89 8.90 62.54
N SER A 103 5.43 9.60 63.55
CA SER A 103 6.42 10.66 63.35
C SER A 103 7.69 10.14 62.67
N LEU A 104 8.20 8.97 63.10
CA LEU A 104 9.39 8.36 62.49
C LEU A 104 9.15 7.96 61.02
N PHE A 105 7.99 7.38 60.70
CA PHE A 105 7.61 7.04 59.33
C PHE A 105 7.46 8.29 58.43
N LEU A 106 6.86 9.37 58.94
CA LEU A 106 6.77 10.65 58.23
C LEU A 106 8.15 11.25 57.94
N LEU A 107 9.06 11.23 58.92
CA LEU A 107 10.41 11.77 58.74
C LEU A 107 11.23 10.95 57.74
N VAL A 108 11.15 9.61 57.81
CA VAL A 108 11.75 8.72 56.79
C VAL A 108 11.14 8.97 55.41
N PHE A 109 9.82 9.12 55.30
CA PHE A 109 9.14 9.39 54.03
C PHE A 109 9.56 10.75 53.43
N VAL A 110 9.65 11.81 54.25
CA VAL A 110 10.15 13.13 53.80
C VAL A 110 11.60 13.04 53.34
N VAL A 111 12.48 12.33 54.05
CA VAL A 111 13.87 12.11 53.61
C VAL A 111 13.93 11.28 52.31
N LEU A 112 13.05 10.31 52.13
CA LEU A 112 12.98 9.48 50.93
C LEU A 112 12.45 10.26 49.72
N VAL A 113 11.41 11.09 49.90
CA VAL A 113 10.90 12.00 48.87
C VAL A 113 11.89 13.11 48.56
N ALA A 114 12.61 13.64 49.55
CA ALA A 114 13.65 14.65 49.35
C ALA A 114 14.86 14.07 48.59
N SER A 115 15.31 12.85 48.94
CA SER A 115 16.41 12.19 48.23
C SER A 115 16.02 11.74 46.82
N ILE A 116 14.79 11.28 46.58
CA ILE A 116 14.25 11.06 45.22
C ILE A 116 14.18 12.38 44.44
N SER A 117 13.71 13.46 45.07
CA SER A 117 13.64 14.79 44.44
C SER A 117 15.03 15.31 44.08
N ILE A 118 15.99 15.26 45.01
CA ILE A 118 17.40 15.64 44.79
C ILE A 118 18.01 14.75 43.70
N PHE A 119 17.79 13.43 43.72
CA PHE A 119 18.27 12.54 42.67
C PHE A 119 17.65 12.89 41.31
N SER A 120 16.37 13.27 41.25
CA SER A 120 15.72 13.73 40.02
C SER A 120 16.29 15.06 39.51
N VAL A 121 16.61 16.01 40.41
CA VAL A 121 17.19 17.31 40.08
C VAL A 121 18.64 17.16 39.64
N VAL A 122 19.45 16.38 40.37
CA VAL A 122 20.82 16.02 39.98
C VAL A 122 20.83 15.26 38.65
N ARG A 123 19.85 14.38 38.39
CA ARG A 123 19.70 13.68 37.10
C ARG A 123 19.28 14.62 35.97
N ARG A 124 18.46 15.65 36.22
CA ARG A 124 18.16 16.73 35.26
C ARG A 124 19.35 17.66 35.01
N LEU A 125 20.19 17.90 36.02
CA LEU A 125 21.42 18.70 35.89
C LEU A 125 22.55 17.94 35.18
N ASN A 126 22.57 16.61 35.27
CA ASN A 126 23.56 15.73 34.65
C ASN A 126 23.09 15.05 33.35
N THR A 127 21.84 15.25 32.90
CA THR A 127 21.43 14.82 31.56
C THR A 127 22.19 15.63 30.50
N PRO A 128 22.88 14.99 29.55
CA PRO A 128 23.72 15.71 28.60
C PRO A 128 22.89 16.55 27.63
N TYR A 129 23.24 17.83 27.51
CA TYR A 129 22.84 18.71 26.42
C TYR A 129 23.14 18.04 25.08
N LEU A 130 22.11 17.79 24.26
CA LEU A 130 22.15 17.22 22.89
C LEU A 130 23.34 16.26 22.63
N CYS A 131 24.49 16.78 22.21
CA CYS A 131 25.75 16.05 22.19
C CYS A 131 26.83 16.85 22.93
N ARG A 132 27.65 16.17 23.74
CA ARG A 132 28.82 16.78 24.37
C ARG A 132 29.87 17.11 23.30
N LYS A 133 30.40 18.33 23.32
CA LYS A 133 31.44 18.79 22.39
C LYS A 133 32.79 18.89 23.11
N ASP A 134 33.73 18.05 22.70
CA ASP A 134 35.12 18.09 23.18
C ASP A 134 36.03 18.49 21.99
N GLY A 135 36.39 19.78 21.94
CA GLY A 135 37.15 20.36 20.83
C GLY A 135 36.40 20.30 19.49
N ILE A 136 36.87 19.43 18.59
CA ILE A 136 36.27 19.15 17.27
C ILE A 136 35.45 17.84 17.22
N VAL A 137 35.35 17.12 18.35
CA VAL A 137 34.63 15.86 18.47
C VAL A 137 33.24 16.11 19.07
N LEU A 138 32.23 15.39 18.54
CA LEU A 138 30.86 15.41 19.05
C LEU A 138 30.52 14.03 19.61
N HIS A 139 30.37 13.94 20.93
CA HIS A 139 29.96 12.75 21.65
C HIS A 139 28.44 12.77 21.86
N CYS A 140 27.73 12.19 20.89
CA CYS A 140 26.29 11.94 20.96
C CYS A 140 26.02 10.53 21.51
N PRO A 141 25.00 10.34 22.37
CA PRO A 141 24.58 9.01 22.81
C PRO A 141 24.18 8.08 21.65
N GLN A 142 24.03 6.79 21.95
CA GLN A 142 23.45 5.82 21.02
C GLN A 142 21.91 5.91 21.05
N VAL A 143 21.28 5.51 19.95
CA VAL A 143 19.84 5.27 19.84
C VAL A 143 19.66 3.81 19.42
N LYS A 144 18.59 3.14 19.86
CA LYS A 144 18.33 1.74 19.47
C LYS A 144 18.04 1.68 17.97
N GLU A 145 18.78 0.83 17.25
CA GLU A 145 18.57 0.62 15.81
C GLU A 145 17.14 0.13 15.52
N SER A 146 16.54 0.65 14.45
CA SER A 146 15.26 0.17 13.96
C SER A 146 15.46 -0.81 12.79
N PRO A 147 14.60 -1.84 12.63
CA PRO A 147 14.67 -2.74 11.48
C PRO A 147 14.53 -2.03 10.11
N SER A 148 14.00 -0.81 10.09
CA SER A 148 13.72 -0.04 8.87
C SER A 148 14.77 1.03 8.56
N LEU A 149 15.98 0.99 9.15
CA LEU A 149 17.02 2.01 8.91
C LEU A 149 17.34 2.21 7.43
N TRP A 150 17.55 1.12 6.68
CA TRP A 150 17.93 1.17 5.26
C TRP A 150 16.73 1.16 4.30
N GLU A 151 15.61 0.55 4.71
CA GLU A 151 14.42 0.37 3.89
C GLU A 151 13.40 1.53 4.01
N ASN A 152 12.42 1.53 3.11
CA ASN A 152 11.27 2.45 3.15
C ASN A 152 10.09 1.76 3.86
N PRO A 153 9.64 2.22 5.05
CA PRO A 153 8.76 1.45 5.93
C PRO A 153 7.29 1.31 5.47
N LEU A 154 6.90 1.88 4.34
CA LEU A 154 5.51 1.91 3.87
C LEU A 154 5.32 1.09 2.58
N SER A 155 4.56 0.01 2.68
CA SER A 155 4.21 -0.90 1.58
C SER A 155 3.49 -0.22 0.41
N ALA A 156 2.78 0.89 0.65
CA ALA A 156 2.11 1.70 -0.37
C ALA A 156 3.05 2.16 -1.51
N THR A 157 4.35 2.28 -1.25
CA THR A 157 5.39 2.55 -2.26
C THR A 157 5.34 1.57 -3.43
N THR A 158 5.09 0.29 -3.16
CA THR A 158 5.04 -0.78 -4.18
C THR A 158 3.89 -0.66 -5.17
N SER A 159 2.89 0.19 -4.88
CA SER A 159 1.77 0.47 -5.79
C SER A 159 2.14 1.44 -6.91
N TRP A 160 3.29 2.13 -6.89
CA TRP A 160 3.63 3.11 -7.92
C TRP A 160 4.58 2.54 -8.99
N LYS A 161 4.30 2.81 -10.28
CA LYS A 161 5.06 2.30 -11.44
C LYS A 161 5.26 3.37 -12.53
N PRO A 162 6.42 3.37 -13.25
CA PRO A 162 6.60 4.13 -14.49
C PRO A 162 5.42 4.02 -15.47
N CYS A 163 5.03 5.14 -16.07
CA CYS A 163 4.07 5.20 -17.19
C CYS A 163 4.53 6.06 -18.38
N ALA A 164 5.62 6.83 -18.22
CA ALA A 164 6.21 7.65 -19.28
C ALA A 164 7.09 6.88 -20.28
N GLU A 165 7.37 5.61 -20.01
CA GLU A 165 7.99 4.72 -20.98
C GLU A 165 7.20 4.66 -22.30
N ARG A 166 7.89 4.38 -23.40
CA ARG A 166 7.26 4.22 -24.70
C ARG A 166 6.53 2.88 -24.75
N ARG A 167 5.33 2.86 -25.33
CA ARG A 167 4.60 1.63 -25.67
C ARG A 167 4.94 1.24 -27.12
N ASP A 168 5.11 -0.05 -27.37
CA ASP A 168 5.20 -0.59 -28.72
C ASP A 168 3.86 -0.43 -29.47
N GLY A 169 3.90 -0.35 -30.80
CA GLY A 169 2.71 -0.22 -31.65
C GLY A 169 2.01 1.15 -31.65
N GLY A 170 2.54 2.16 -30.93
CA GLY A 170 2.01 3.52 -30.97
C GLY A 170 2.15 4.20 -32.34
N LEU A 171 1.10 4.88 -32.80
CA LEU A 171 1.11 5.70 -34.02
C LEU A 171 2.12 6.86 -33.90
N SER A 172 2.79 7.19 -35.01
CA SER A 172 3.87 8.18 -35.05
C SER A 172 3.36 9.53 -35.56
N ASP A 173 3.01 10.44 -34.64
CA ASP A 173 2.55 11.80 -34.93
C ASP A 173 3.75 12.76 -35.16
N VAL A 174 4.68 12.40 -36.06
CA VAL A 174 5.84 13.23 -36.43
C VAL A 174 5.70 13.73 -37.87
N PRO A 175 5.81 15.05 -38.11
CA PRO A 175 5.71 15.59 -39.46
C PRO A 175 6.85 15.08 -40.35
N PRO A 176 6.58 14.79 -41.64
CA PRO A 176 7.61 14.63 -42.67
C PRO A 176 8.58 15.82 -42.70
N GLU A 177 9.76 15.62 -43.27
CA GLU A 177 10.80 16.67 -43.37
C GLU A 177 10.27 17.99 -43.97
N ASN A 178 9.38 17.86 -44.95
CA ASN A 178 8.82 18.97 -45.71
C ASN A 178 7.77 19.78 -44.93
N GLU A 179 7.30 19.26 -43.78
CA GLU A 179 6.18 19.81 -43.01
C GLU A 179 6.58 20.43 -41.66
N THR A 180 7.87 20.41 -41.30
CA THR A 180 8.34 21.03 -40.05
C THR A 180 8.08 22.55 -40.04
N ASN A 181 7.58 23.07 -38.92
CA ASN A 181 7.36 24.52 -38.78
C ASN A 181 8.67 25.33 -38.76
N GLY A 182 9.82 24.66 -38.62
CA GLY A 182 11.17 25.22 -38.68
C GLY A 182 12.11 24.52 -37.69
N TYR A 183 13.36 24.96 -37.64
CA TYR A 183 14.40 24.42 -36.78
C TYR A 183 14.65 25.34 -35.58
N ILE A 184 14.75 24.75 -34.39
CA ILE A 184 15.16 25.45 -33.18
C ILE A 184 16.44 24.86 -32.61
N PHE A 185 17.32 25.72 -32.09
CA PHE A 185 18.44 25.29 -31.26
C PHE A 185 18.47 26.09 -29.95
N ILE A 186 18.81 25.41 -28.86
CA ILE A 186 18.79 25.97 -27.50
C ILE A 186 20.20 26.09 -26.93
N HIS A 187 20.41 27.11 -26.09
CA HIS A 187 21.59 27.16 -25.22
C HIS A 187 21.18 26.77 -23.80
N ALA A 188 21.59 25.57 -23.39
CA ALA A 188 21.45 25.10 -22.03
C ALA A 188 22.56 25.76 -21.17
N GLU A 189 22.15 26.55 -20.17
CA GLU A 189 23.09 27.29 -19.30
C GLU A 189 23.03 26.77 -17.85
N GLY A 190 24.12 26.98 -17.10
CA GLY A 190 24.28 26.42 -15.75
C GLY A 190 24.97 25.06 -15.75
N GLY A 191 25.04 24.40 -14.60
CA GLY A 191 25.67 23.07 -14.46
C GLY A 191 24.78 21.92 -14.93
N LEU A 192 25.35 20.72 -15.06
CA LEU A 192 24.73 19.48 -15.58
C LEU A 192 23.22 19.30 -15.26
N ASN A 193 22.82 19.48 -14.01
CA ASN A 193 21.46 19.23 -13.55
C ASN A 193 20.46 20.36 -13.88
N GLN A 194 20.95 21.53 -14.27
CA GLN A 194 20.15 22.58 -14.94
C GLN A 194 20.09 22.30 -16.45
N GLN A 195 21.19 21.82 -17.04
CA GLN A 195 21.25 21.44 -18.45
C GLN A 195 20.29 20.29 -18.78
N ARG A 196 20.25 19.20 -18.00
CA ARG A 196 19.26 18.10 -18.17
C ARG A 196 17.82 18.63 -18.24
N ILE A 197 17.43 19.50 -17.30
CA ILE A 197 16.09 20.12 -17.27
C ILE A 197 15.86 21.04 -18.48
N ALA A 198 16.87 21.81 -18.90
CA ALA A 198 16.79 22.62 -20.11
C ALA A 198 16.57 21.78 -21.38
N ILE A 199 17.28 20.64 -21.52
CA ILE A 199 17.14 19.72 -22.65
C ILE A 199 15.74 19.07 -22.67
N CYS A 200 15.24 18.59 -21.53
CA CYS A 200 13.89 18.02 -21.43
C CYS A 200 12.80 19.04 -21.79
N ASN A 201 12.98 20.30 -21.39
CA ASN A 201 12.10 21.40 -21.79
C ASN A 201 12.23 21.77 -23.28
N ALA A 202 13.40 21.58 -23.91
CA ALA A 202 13.61 21.87 -25.32
C ALA A 202 12.91 20.86 -26.24
N VAL A 203 12.98 19.56 -25.93
CA VAL A 203 12.21 18.53 -26.65
C VAL A 203 10.70 18.78 -26.53
N ALA A 204 10.23 19.13 -25.32
CA ALA A 204 8.82 19.49 -25.11
C ALA A 204 8.40 20.72 -25.93
N VAL A 205 9.23 21.77 -25.97
CA VAL A 205 8.98 22.98 -26.77
C VAL A 205 9.02 22.71 -28.28
N ALA A 206 9.88 21.80 -28.74
CA ALA A 206 9.92 21.33 -30.11
C ALA A 206 8.60 20.62 -30.51
N LYS A 207 8.08 19.70 -29.67
CA LYS A 207 6.77 19.05 -29.90
C LYS A 207 5.61 20.06 -29.87
N ILE A 208 5.57 20.96 -28.88
CA ILE A 208 4.54 22.02 -28.78
C ILE A 208 4.47 22.84 -30.08
N MET A 209 5.62 23.20 -30.66
CA MET A 209 5.69 24.03 -31.87
C MET A 209 5.68 23.23 -33.18
N ASN A 210 5.60 21.89 -33.13
CA ASN A 210 5.84 20.97 -34.25
C ASN A 210 7.06 21.37 -35.10
N ALA A 211 8.20 21.54 -34.42
CA ALA A 211 9.46 22.07 -34.95
C ALA A 211 10.60 21.06 -34.75
N THR A 212 11.58 21.08 -35.66
CA THR A 212 12.77 20.22 -35.59
C THR A 212 13.75 20.75 -34.55
N LEU A 213 14.26 19.88 -33.67
CA LEU A 213 15.27 20.26 -32.68
C LEU A 213 16.68 19.95 -33.20
N ILE A 214 17.54 20.96 -33.30
CA ILE A 214 18.99 20.78 -33.45
C ILE A 214 19.58 20.50 -32.05
N LEU A 215 20.63 19.67 -31.96
CA LEU A 215 21.22 19.27 -30.68
C LEU A 215 21.50 20.46 -29.73
N PRO A 216 21.13 20.37 -28.43
CA PRO A 216 21.34 21.42 -27.45
C PRO A 216 22.81 21.80 -27.24
N VAL A 217 23.14 23.08 -27.42
CA VAL A 217 24.47 23.60 -27.10
C VAL A 217 24.61 23.80 -25.59
N LEU A 218 25.48 23.03 -24.95
CA LEU A 218 25.86 23.25 -23.56
C LEU A 218 26.75 24.51 -23.49
N LYS A 219 26.33 25.52 -22.72
CA LYS A 219 27.03 26.79 -22.65
C LYS A 219 27.91 26.86 -21.41
N GLN A 220 29.17 27.27 -21.60
CA GLN A 220 30.15 27.53 -20.54
C GLN A 220 29.53 28.29 -19.35
N ASP A 221 29.54 27.64 -18.19
CA ASP A 221 29.07 28.21 -16.92
C ASP A 221 30.09 29.25 -16.40
N GLN A 222 29.60 30.41 -15.95
CA GLN A 222 30.46 31.52 -15.51
C GLN A 222 31.24 31.23 -14.20
N ILE A 223 30.77 30.28 -13.40
CA ILE A 223 31.37 29.87 -12.13
C ILE A 223 32.36 28.72 -12.37
N TRP A 224 31.97 27.72 -13.18
CA TRP A 224 32.77 26.50 -13.39
C TRP A 224 33.71 26.52 -14.61
N LYS A 225 33.51 27.45 -15.55
CA LYS A 225 34.33 27.68 -16.76
C LYS A 225 34.49 26.48 -17.72
N ASP A 226 33.68 25.44 -17.58
CA ASP A 226 33.78 24.20 -18.38
C ASP A 226 33.51 24.43 -19.89
N LYS A 227 34.12 23.60 -20.74
CA LYS A 227 33.97 23.61 -22.21
C LYS A 227 33.54 22.23 -22.71
N THR A 228 32.42 21.75 -22.19
CA THR A 228 31.83 20.45 -22.55
C THR A 228 30.84 20.61 -23.70
N ASN A 229 30.91 19.75 -24.70
CA ASN A 229 29.85 19.61 -25.71
C ASN A 229 28.76 18.64 -25.23
N PHE A 230 27.72 18.41 -26.03
CA PHE A 230 26.63 17.49 -25.68
C PHE A 230 27.11 16.03 -25.72
N GLU A 231 27.88 15.70 -26.77
CA GLU A 231 28.47 14.39 -27.04
C GLU A 231 29.61 14.00 -26.09
N ASP A 232 30.19 14.94 -25.32
CA ASP A 232 31.15 14.63 -24.23
C ASP A 232 30.46 14.00 -22.98
N ILE A 233 29.12 13.97 -22.93
CA ILE A 233 28.33 13.62 -21.72
C ILE A 233 27.19 12.64 -21.99
N PHE A 234 26.43 12.84 -23.06
CA PHE A 234 25.20 12.08 -23.35
C PHE A 234 25.38 11.20 -24.61
N ASP A 235 24.75 10.04 -24.60
CA ASP A 235 24.66 9.17 -25.78
C ASP A 235 23.73 9.81 -26.83
N VAL A 236 24.32 10.35 -27.89
CA VAL A 236 23.62 11.09 -28.96
C VAL A 236 22.75 10.17 -29.81
N ASP A 237 23.23 8.97 -30.11
CA ASP A 237 22.54 8.03 -31.00
C ASP A 237 21.34 7.40 -30.29
N HIS A 238 21.49 6.99 -29.03
CA HIS A 238 20.34 6.58 -28.20
C HIS A 238 19.35 7.74 -28.00
N PHE A 239 19.82 8.98 -27.78
CA PHE A 239 18.94 10.14 -27.60
C PHE A 239 18.11 10.46 -28.85
N ILE A 240 18.68 10.34 -30.05
CA ILE A 240 17.98 10.57 -31.32
C ILE A 240 17.04 9.40 -31.65
N ASP A 241 17.51 8.15 -31.57
CA ASP A 241 16.70 6.98 -31.98
C ASP A 241 15.50 6.77 -31.04
N TYR A 242 15.69 6.91 -29.73
CA TYR A 242 14.60 6.70 -28.76
C TYR A 242 13.45 7.71 -28.93
N LEU A 243 13.77 8.94 -29.38
CA LEU A 243 12.83 10.05 -29.53
C LEU A 243 12.31 10.26 -30.96
N LYS A 244 12.74 9.46 -31.94
CA LYS A 244 12.45 9.70 -33.39
C LYS A 244 10.96 9.83 -33.75
N ASP A 245 10.09 9.15 -33.00
CA ASP A 245 8.62 9.18 -33.14
C ASP A 245 7.91 10.12 -32.15
N ASP A 246 8.67 10.75 -31.24
CA ASP A 246 8.17 11.85 -30.41
C ASP A 246 8.46 13.19 -31.10
N VAL A 247 9.72 13.45 -31.46
CA VAL A 247 10.21 14.72 -32.01
C VAL A 247 11.35 14.45 -32.99
N ARG A 248 11.32 15.08 -34.17
CA ARG A 248 12.46 15.04 -35.09
C ARG A 248 13.65 15.82 -34.52
N ILE A 249 14.77 15.14 -34.28
CA ILE A 249 16.03 15.69 -33.79
C ILE A 249 17.09 15.56 -34.89
N VAL A 250 17.94 16.58 -35.07
CA VAL A 250 19.08 16.56 -36.00
C VAL A 250 20.37 16.94 -35.28
N ARG A 251 21.50 16.37 -35.70
CA ARG A 251 22.83 16.65 -35.12
C ARG A 251 23.22 18.11 -35.31
N ASP A 252 23.18 18.55 -36.57
CA ASP A 252 23.61 19.88 -37.00
C ASP A 252 22.56 20.56 -37.91
N ILE A 253 22.86 21.79 -38.33
CA ILE A 253 22.06 22.53 -39.32
C ILE A 253 22.17 21.82 -40.69
N PRO A 254 21.07 21.56 -41.41
CA PRO A 254 21.10 20.90 -42.71
C PRO A 254 21.93 21.66 -43.76
N GLU A 255 22.73 20.93 -44.54
CA GLU A 255 23.69 21.51 -45.50
C GLU A 255 23.04 22.35 -46.62
N TRP A 256 21.76 22.10 -46.92
CA TRP A 256 20.98 22.86 -47.90
C TRP A 256 20.65 24.30 -47.47
N PHE A 257 20.95 24.69 -46.22
CA PHE A 257 21.06 26.11 -45.83
C PHE A 257 22.37 26.72 -46.36
N THR A 258 22.42 26.89 -47.68
CA THR A 258 23.65 27.22 -48.43
C THR A 258 24.18 28.64 -48.24
N ASP A 259 23.32 29.63 -47.94
CA ASP A 259 23.79 30.98 -47.61
C ASP A 259 24.26 31.09 -46.15
N LYS A 260 25.55 30.84 -45.95
CA LYS A 260 26.23 30.99 -44.65
C LYS A 260 26.19 32.45 -44.12
N THR A 261 26.01 33.44 -44.99
CA THR A 261 25.91 34.87 -44.64
C THR A 261 24.56 35.20 -44.01
N GLU A 262 23.46 34.69 -44.58
CA GLU A 262 22.15 34.68 -43.92
C GLU A 262 22.18 33.83 -42.64
N LEU A 263 22.89 32.69 -42.63
CA LEU A 263 23.00 31.82 -41.45
C LEU A 263 23.64 32.52 -40.24
N PHE A 264 24.77 33.23 -40.41
CA PHE A 264 25.34 34.04 -39.32
C PHE A 264 24.40 35.18 -38.89
N THR A 265 23.54 35.65 -39.79
CA THR A 265 22.56 36.71 -39.52
C THR A 265 21.32 36.19 -38.78
N SER A 266 20.84 34.97 -39.09
CA SER A 266 19.74 34.31 -38.39
C SER A 266 20.16 33.74 -37.03
N ILE A 267 21.37 33.21 -36.89
CA ILE A 267 21.97 32.80 -35.60
C ILE A 267 22.09 33.97 -34.62
N ARG A 268 22.26 35.22 -35.13
CA ARG A 268 22.19 36.46 -34.33
C ARG A 268 20.74 36.84 -33.92
N ARG A 269 19.71 36.42 -34.67
CA ARG A 269 18.27 36.64 -34.39
C ARG A 269 17.76 35.68 -33.30
N THR A 270 18.27 35.86 -32.07
CA THR A 270 17.78 35.15 -30.88
C THR A 270 16.40 35.68 -30.44
N VAL A 271 15.43 34.81 -30.12
CA VAL A 271 14.26 35.22 -29.32
C VAL A 271 14.72 35.44 -27.88
N LYS A 272 14.85 36.71 -27.52
CA LYS A 272 15.17 37.21 -26.19
C LYS A 272 13.87 37.36 -25.38
N ASN A 273 14.00 37.46 -24.06
CA ASN A 273 12.90 37.77 -23.13
C ASN A 273 11.78 36.71 -23.01
N ILE A 274 12.05 35.42 -23.31
CA ILE A 274 11.15 34.34 -22.88
C ILE A 274 11.00 34.41 -21.34
N PRO A 275 9.78 34.44 -20.77
CA PRO A 275 9.56 34.46 -19.32
C PRO A 275 10.27 33.29 -18.60
N LYS A 276 10.45 33.40 -17.29
CA LYS A 276 10.77 32.22 -16.49
C LYS A 276 9.47 31.43 -16.28
N TYR A 277 9.50 30.11 -16.45
CA TYR A 277 8.34 29.22 -16.37
C TYR A 277 7.20 29.61 -17.34
N ALA A 278 7.53 29.99 -18.59
CA ALA A 278 6.50 30.36 -19.56
C ALA A 278 5.56 29.17 -19.87
N PRO A 279 4.23 29.39 -19.99
CA PRO A 279 3.26 28.34 -20.31
C PRO A 279 3.41 27.86 -21.75
N ALA A 280 2.85 26.70 -22.09
CA ALA A 280 2.94 26.14 -23.44
C ALA A 280 2.41 27.13 -24.52
N GLN A 281 1.28 27.78 -24.25
CA GLN A 281 0.66 28.75 -25.16
C GLN A 281 1.59 29.93 -25.52
N PHE A 282 2.47 30.36 -24.63
CA PHE A 282 3.43 31.44 -24.93
C PHE A 282 4.33 31.08 -26.13
N TYR A 283 4.68 29.81 -26.30
CA TYR A 283 5.48 29.36 -27.45
C TYR A 283 4.70 29.42 -28.75
N ILE A 284 3.42 29.03 -28.74
CA ILE A 284 2.51 29.14 -29.89
C ILE A 284 2.32 30.61 -30.30
N ASP A 285 2.09 31.50 -29.35
CA ASP A 285 1.75 32.90 -29.63
C ASP A 285 2.98 33.76 -29.98
N ASN A 286 4.12 33.54 -29.30
CA ASN A 286 5.26 34.47 -29.31
C ASN A 286 6.54 33.89 -29.95
N VAL A 287 6.66 32.57 -30.13
CA VAL A 287 7.90 31.94 -30.62
C VAL A 287 7.67 31.31 -31.99
N LEU A 288 6.65 30.46 -32.14
CA LEU A 288 6.29 29.77 -33.36
C LEU A 288 6.15 30.69 -34.61
N PRO A 289 5.51 31.89 -34.56
CA PRO A 289 5.40 32.74 -35.74
C PRO A 289 6.77 33.20 -36.25
N ARG A 290 7.71 33.46 -35.33
CA ARG A 290 9.10 33.86 -35.63
C ARG A 290 9.95 32.68 -36.10
N VAL A 291 9.67 31.45 -35.64
CA VAL A 291 10.28 30.22 -36.17
C VAL A 291 9.84 30.02 -37.62
N LYS A 292 8.54 30.14 -37.91
CA LYS A 292 8.00 30.05 -39.28
C LYS A 292 8.58 31.11 -40.22
N GLU A 293 8.70 32.35 -39.74
CA GLU A 293 9.22 33.49 -40.52
C GLU A 293 10.73 33.38 -40.85
N LYS A 294 11.55 32.79 -39.96
CA LYS A 294 13.01 32.77 -40.11
C LYS A 294 13.63 31.39 -40.34
N LYS A 295 12.82 30.33 -40.31
CA LYS A 295 13.13 28.90 -40.56
C LYS A 295 14.20 28.26 -39.64
N ILE A 296 15.20 28.99 -39.16
CA ILE A 296 16.12 28.60 -38.08
C ILE A 296 16.08 29.69 -37.01
N MET A 297 15.99 29.32 -35.74
CA MET A 297 16.03 30.29 -34.63
C MET A 297 16.71 29.76 -33.37
N ALA A 298 17.41 30.67 -32.68
CA ALA A 298 18.06 30.39 -31.40
C ALA A 298 17.21 30.84 -30.20
N LEU A 299 17.02 29.96 -29.22
CA LEU A 299 16.40 30.31 -27.93
C LEU A 299 17.49 30.46 -26.86
N LYS A 300 17.76 31.70 -26.41
CA LYS A 300 18.80 32.00 -25.40
C LYS A 300 18.37 33.15 -24.47
N PRO A 301 18.62 33.07 -23.15
CA PRO A 301 19.18 31.94 -22.38
C PRO A 301 18.09 30.94 -21.98
N PHE A 302 18.29 29.64 -22.24
CA PHE A 302 17.26 28.61 -22.07
C PHE A 302 17.44 27.79 -20.79
N VAL A 303 17.07 28.40 -19.65
CA VAL A 303 17.02 27.75 -18.33
C VAL A 303 15.65 28.02 -17.72
N ASP A 304 14.99 26.98 -17.20
CA ASP A 304 13.64 27.05 -16.61
C ASP A 304 12.60 27.82 -17.47
N ARG A 305 12.63 27.63 -18.80
CA ARG A 305 11.80 28.40 -19.75
C ARG A 305 10.43 27.81 -20.09
N LEU A 306 10.18 26.55 -19.75
CA LEU A 306 8.85 25.95 -19.81
C LEU A 306 8.34 25.75 -18.37
N GLY A 307 7.12 26.20 -18.10
CA GLY A 307 6.49 26.10 -16.79
C GLY A 307 5.99 24.69 -16.44
N TYR A 308 5.06 24.64 -15.48
CA TYR A 308 4.30 23.44 -15.13
C TYR A 308 2.81 23.66 -15.43
N ASP A 309 2.30 24.85 -15.11
CA ASP A 309 0.94 25.29 -15.38
C ASP A 309 0.64 25.36 -16.89
N ASN A 310 -0.57 24.94 -17.28
CA ASN A 310 -1.06 24.97 -18.66
C ASN A 310 -0.13 24.28 -19.68
N VAL A 311 0.52 23.19 -19.26
CA VAL A 311 1.26 22.25 -20.13
C VAL A 311 0.46 20.93 -20.20
N PRO A 312 0.07 20.43 -21.39
CA PRO A 312 -0.72 19.20 -21.51
C PRO A 312 -0.04 17.96 -20.88
N SER A 313 -0.84 17.01 -20.41
CA SER A 313 -0.35 15.80 -19.73
C SER A 313 0.68 15.04 -20.55
N GLU A 314 0.42 14.76 -21.83
CA GLU A 314 1.34 14.01 -22.69
C GLU A 314 2.65 14.78 -22.97
N ILE A 315 2.64 16.11 -22.97
CA ILE A 315 3.87 16.92 -23.06
C ILE A 315 4.67 16.82 -21.75
N ASN A 316 4.01 16.77 -20.60
CA ASN A 316 4.70 16.49 -19.33
C ASN A 316 5.23 15.05 -19.27
N ARG A 317 4.48 14.07 -19.78
CA ARG A 317 4.91 12.67 -19.93
C ARG A 317 6.12 12.54 -20.85
N LEU A 318 6.18 13.30 -21.94
CA LEU A 318 7.36 13.42 -22.80
C LEU A 318 8.55 14.01 -22.03
N ARG A 319 8.36 15.06 -21.20
CA ARG A 319 9.45 15.59 -20.33
C ARG A 319 9.98 14.52 -19.37
N CYS A 320 9.11 13.68 -18.81
CA CYS A 320 9.51 12.52 -18.00
C CYS A 320 10.32 11.51 -18.82
N ARG A 321 9.81 11.11 -19.99
CA ARG A 321 10.43 10.16 -20.92
C ARG A 321 11.83 10.61 -21.33
N VAL A 322 12.00 11.88 -21.69
CA VAL A 322 13.31 12.44 -22.05
C VAL A 322 14.27 12.39 -20.85
N ASN A 323 13.81 12.74 -19.65
CA ASN A 323 14.68 12.79 -18.47
C ASN A 323 15.11 11.41 -17.95
N TYR A 324 14.24 10.39 -18.02
CA TYR A 324 14.48 9.07 -17.44
C TYR A 324 14.97 8.02 -18.44
N HIS A 325 14.60 8.14 -19.72
CA HIS A 325 14.91 7.12 -20.74
C HIS A 325 15.81 7.63 -21.86
N ALA A 326 15.59 8.82 -22.41
CA ALA A 326 16.38 9.33 -23.54
C ALA A 326 17.75 9.90 -23.13
N LEU A 327 17.82 10.63 -22.01
CA LEU A 327 19.07 11.23 -21.52
C LEU A 327 19.93 10.25 -20.70
N LYS A 328 20.43 9.21 -21.37
CA LYS A 328 21.52 8.35 -20.87
C LYS A 328 22.86 9.08 -20.90
N PHE A 329 23.76 8.73 -19.99
CA PHE A 329 25.15 9.20 -20.08
C PHE A 329 25.96 8.31 -21.03
N LEU A 330 27.14 8.77 -21.44
CA LEU A 330 28.07 7.92 -22.20
C LEU A 330 28.40 6.63 -21.41
N PRO A 331 28.52 5.46 -22.08
CA PRO A 331 28.80 4.18 -21.42
C PRO A 331 30.01 4.19 -20.49
N GLU A 332 31.08 4.93 -20.80
CA GLU A 332 32.26 5.07 -19.93
C GLU A 332 31.95 5.73 -18.58
N ILE A 333 31.02 6.69 -18.56
CA ILE A 333 30.58 7.38 -17.34
C ILE A 333 29.71 6.42 -16.51
N GLU A 334 28.83 5.65 -17.16
CA GLU A 334 27.96 4.70 -16.47
C GLU A 334 28.76 3.53 -15.87
N GLN A 335 29.69 2.95 -16.63
CA GLN A 335 30.59 1.90 -16.15
C GLN A 335 31.48 2.35 -14.97
N MET A 336 32.05 3.56 -15.03
CA MET A 336 32.84 4.11 -13.92
C MET A 336 31.97 4.36 -12.68
N ALA A 337 30.72 4.79 -12.84
CA ALA A 337 29.79 4.95 -11.72
C ALA A 337 29.36 3.60 -11.11
N ASP A 338 29.18 2.56 -11.91
CA ASP A 338 28.94 1.20 -11.40
C ASP A 338 30.16 0.62 -10.67
N LEU A 339 31.37 0.85 -11.18
CA LEU A 339 32.62 0.47 -10.51
C LEU A 339 32.76 1.16 -9.13
N LEU A 340 32.45 2.46 -9.05
CA LEU A 340 32.43 3.21 -7.79
C LEU A 340 31.36 2.70 -6.81
N ALA A 341 30.16 2.36 -7.31
CA ALA A 341 29.08 1.80 -6.48
C ALA A 341 29.41 0.37 -5.98
N ALA A 342 30.02 -0.47 -6.82
CA ALA A 342 30.49 -1.81 -6.44
C ALA A 342 31.60 -1.73 -5.38
N ARG A 343 32.56 -0.80 -5.54
CA ARG A 343 33.58 -0.52 -4.52
C ARG A 343 32.95 -0.08 -3.20
N MET A 344 31.94 0.80 -3.24
CA MET A 344 31.21 1.22 -2.03
C MET A 344 30.52 0.06 -1.30
N ARG A 345 29.92 -0.90 -2.02
CA ARG A 345 29.27 -2.07 -1.39
C ARG A 345 30.27 -3.05 -0.78
N ASN A 346 31.39 -3.29 -1.47
CA ASN A 346 32.35 -4.35 -1.10
C ASN A 346 33.44 -3.91 -0.10
N ARG A 347 33.51 -2.63 0.26
CA ARG A 347 34.63 -2.03 1.04
C ARG A 347 34.88 -2.61 2.43
N THR A 348 33.90 -3.29 3.02
CA THR A 348 33.95 -3.79 4.42
C THR A 348 33.88 -5.32 4.53
N GLY A 349 34.32 -6.06 3.53
CA GLY A 349 34.45 -7.53 3.59
C GLY A 349 33.16 -8.32 3.33
N GLY A 350 32.08 -7.65 2.94
CA GLY A 350 30.80 -8.22 2.52
C GLY A 350 29.99 -7.18 1.75
N SER A 351 28.94 -7.61 1.04
CA SER A 351 28.07 -6.71 0.24
C SER A 351 27.14 -5.90 1.14
N ASN A 352 27.69 -4.87 1.80
CA ASN A 352 26.96 -4.03 2.74
C ASN A 352 26.28 -2.84 2.01
N PRO A 353 25.11 -2.38 2.49
CA PRO A 353 24.46 -1.19 1.94
C PRO A 353 25.31 0.07 2.16
N TYR A 354 25.06 1.11 1.36
CA TYR A 354 25.70 2.40 1.51
C TYR A 354 24.74 3.58 1.36
N MET A 355 25.06 4.64 2.09
CA MET A 355 24.37 5.93 2.05
C MET A 355 25.11 6.86 1.09
N ALA A 356 24.40 7.59 0.23
CA ALA A 356 24.95 8.71 -0.52
C ALA A 356 24.48 10.05 0.07
N LEU A 357 25.44 10.85 0.53
CA LEU A 357 25.22 12.13 1.19
C LEU A 357 25.61 13.29 0.25
N HIS A 358 24.61 14.04 -0.22
CA HIS A 358 24.78 15.25 -1.03
C HIS A 358 25.00 16.48 -0.13
N LEU A 359 26.26 16.83 0.09
CA LEU A 359 26.72 17.87 1.01
C LEU A 359 26.84 19.24 0.31
N ARG A 360 25.74 19.99 0.29
CA ARG A 360 25.63 21.29 -0.39
C ARG A 360 26.21 22.47 0.41
N PHE A 361 27.46 22.33 0.88
CA PHE A 361 28.14 23.30 1.75
C PHE A 361 29.39 23.93 1.09
N GLU A 362 29.34 24.15 -0.22
CA GLU A 362 30.40 24.79 -0.98
C GLU A 362 30.43 26.32 -0.76
N LYS A 363 31.59 26.97 -0.94
CA LYS A 363 31.76 28.43 -0.73
C LYS A 363 30.70 29.28 -1.45
N GLY A 364 30.34 28.91 -2.68
CA GLY A 364 29.30 29.59 -3.47
C GLY A 364 27.90 29.48 -2.85
N MET A 365 27.52 28.31 -2.32
CA MET A 365 26.22 28.11 -1.66
C MET A 365 26.15 28.81 -0.30
N VAL A 366 27.23 28.72 0.49
CA VAL A 366 27.36 29.44 1.77
C VAL A 366 27.27 30.95 1.52
N GLY A 367 27.92 31.46 0.48
CA GLY A 367 27.78 32.84 0.00
C GLY A 367 26.33 33.20 -0.33
N LEU A 368 25.74 32.51 -1.32
CA LEU A 368 24.41 32.77 -1.90
C LEU A 368 23.26 32.71 -0.89
N SER A 369 23.37 31.87 0.16
CA SER A 369 22.36 31.74 1.22
C SER A 369 22.17 33.03 2.04
N PHE A 370 23.24 33.83 2.21
CA PHE A 370 23.31 34.92 3.17
C PHE A 370 22.84 34.49 4.59
N CYS A 371 23.12 33.25 5.00
CA CYS A 371 22.98 32.79 6.38
C CYS A 371 24.28 33.05 7.18
N ASP A 372 24.21 33.03 8.51
CA ASP A 372 25.40 33.02 9.36
C ASP A 372 25.64 31.62 9.94
N PHE A 373 26.91 31.30 10.15
CA PHE A 373 27.43 29.97 10.47
C PHE A 373 28.53 30.07 11.54
N VAL A 374 28.93 28.95 12.14
CA VAL A 374 30.02 28.94 13.13
C VAL A 374 31.36 28.97 12.39
N ALA A 375 32.00 30.14 12.42
CA ALA A 375 33.18 30.47 11.63
C ALA A 375 34.04 31.52 12.36
N THR A 376 35.35 31.57 12.06
CA THR A 376 36.28 32.53 12.67
C THR A 376 36.02 33.97 12.21
N ARG A 377 36.65 34.97 12.84
CA ARG A 377 36.48 36.39 12.42
C ARG A 377 36.97 36.62 10.99
N GLU A 378 38.05 35.95 10.62
CA GLU A 378 38.72 35.99 9.32
C GLU A 378 37.85 35.30 8.25
N GLU A 379 37.30 34.13 8.58
CA GLU A 379 36.34 33.42 7.73
C GLU A 379 35.09 34.27 7.46
N LYS A 380 34.52 34.90 8.48
CA LYS A 380 33.34 35.78 8.35
C LYS A 380 33.65 37.04 7.55
N ALA A 381 34.82 37.66 7.75
CA ALA A 381 35.27 38.81 6.95
C ALA A 381 35.41 38.45 5.46
N SER A 382 36.12 37.35 5.14
CA SER A 382 36.28 36.87 3.76
C SER A 382 34.94 36.50 3.11
N MET A 383 34.00 35.92 3.87
CA MET A 383 32.65 35.62 3.39
C MET A 383 31.81 36.88 3.17
N ALA A 384 31.96 37.92 4.00
CA ALA A 384 31.29 39.21 3.81
C ALA A 384 31.79 39.93 2.54
N GLU A 385 33.10 39.97 2.31
CA GLU A 385 33.69 40.50 1.09
C GLU A 385 33.22 39.73 -0.16
N TYR A 386 33.28 38.40 -0.13
CA TYR A 386 32.79 37.55 -1.21
C TYR A 386 31.31 37.81 -1.53
N ARG A 387 30.45 37.93 -0.51
CA ARG A 387 29.03 38.28 -0.68
C ARG A 387 28.82 39.70 -1.26
N LYS A 388 29.66 40.66 -0.87
CA LYS A 388 29.65 42.03 -1.39
C LYS A 388 30.07 42.09 -2.86
N LYS A 389 31.03 41.26 -3.27
CA LYS A 389 31.51 41.14 -4.66
C LYS A 389 30.50 40.44 -5.57
N GLU A 390 30.05 39.24 -5.23
CA GLU A 390 29.24 38.41 -6.13
C GLU A 390 27.76 38.79 -6.13
N TRP A 391 27.22 39.32 -5.01
CA TRP A 391 25.80 39.69 -4.90
C TRP A 391 25.57 41.09 -4.29
N PRO A 392 26.17 42.17 -4.85
CA PRO A 392 26.15 43.52 -4.26
C PRO A 392 24.75 44.07 -4.02
N ARG A 393 23.77 43.77 -4.89
CA ARG A 393 22.37 44.19 -4.72
C ARG A 393 21.72 43.54 -3.47
N ARG A 394 21.91 42.23 -3.25
CA ARG A 394 21.44 41.56 -2.02
C ARG A 394 22.19 42.06 -0.79
N TYR A 395 23.50 42.30 -0.91
CA TYR A 395 24.32 42.78 0.20
C TYR A 395 23.83 44.14 0.72
N LYS A 396 23.56 45.10 -0.17
CA LYS A 396 23.05 46.44 0.18
C LYS A 396 21.69 46.40 0.86
N ASN A 397 20.79 45.49 0.48
CA ASN A 397 19.44 45.37 1.07
C ASN A 397 19.44 44.73 2.48
N GLY A 398 20.49 44.94 3.29
CA GLY A 398 20.60 44.40 4.65
C GLY A 398 20.57 42.86 4.76
N SER A 399 20.59 42.11 3.66
CA SER A 399 20.27 40.67 3.73
C SER A 399 21.32 39.79 4.40
N HIS A 400 22.46 40.39 4.78
CA HIS A 400 23.57 39.84 5.55
C HIS A 400 23.44 40.07 7.07
N LEU A 401 22.46 40.86 7.54
CA LEU A 401 22.28 41.20 8.94
C LEU A 401 21.84 39.98 9.77
N TRP A 402 22.36 39.87 10.99
CA TRP A 402 22.17 38.72 11.89
C TRP A 402 20.70 38.34 12.10
N GLN A 403 19.81 39.31 12.32
CA GLN A 403 18.37 39.06 12.55
C GLN A 403 17.74 38.31 11.36
N LEU A 404 17.98 38.76 10.13
CA LEU A 404 17.45 38.10 8.93
C LEU A 404 18.15 36.77 8.63
N ALA A 405 19.45 36.66 8.94
CA ALA A 405 20.19 35.41 8.82
C ALA A 405 19.67 34.33 9.79
N LEU A 406 19.34 34.72 11.03
CA LEU A 406 18.72 33.85 12.04
C LEU A 406 17.28 33.48 11.66
N GLN A 407 16.49 34.42 11.14
CA GLN A 407 15.15 34.13 10.62
C GLN A 407 15.21 33.08 9.50
N LYS A 408 16.09 33.24 8.51
CA LYS A 408 16.31 32.23 7.46
C LYS A 408 16.68 30.86 8.02
N ARG A 409 17.43 30.79 9.12
CA ARG A 409 17.79 29.51 9.78
C ARG A 409 16.56 28.86 10.39
N LYS A 410 15.75 29.62 11.14
CA LYS A 410 14.47 29.16 11.71
C LYS A 410 13.46 28.72 10.63
N GLU A 411 13.43 29.41 9.49
CA GLU A 411 12.63 29.06 8.30
C GLU A 411 13.21 27.87 7.50
N GLY A 412 14.31 27.24 7.95
CA GLY A 412 14.96 26.14 7.24
C GLY A 412 15.58 26.52 5.88
N ARG A 413 15.79 27.82 5.60
CA ARG A 413 16.30 28.35 4.31
C ARG A 413 17.82 28.29 4.17
N CYS A 414 18.56 27.91 5.22
CA CYS A 414 20.01 27.69 5.15
C CYS A 414 20.37 26.26 4.66
N PRO A 415 21.59 26.01 4.13
CA PRO A 415 22.20 24.67 4.14
C PRO A 415 22.60 24.26 5.57
N LEU A 416 22.67 22.96 5.84
CA LEU A 416 23.23 22.41 7.09
C LEU A 416 24.76 22.33 7.03
N GLU A 417 25.41 22.58 8.16
CA GLU A 417 26.84 22.30 8.37
C GLU A 417 27.08 20.77 8.48
N PRO A 418 28.26 20.23 8.12
CA PRO A 418 28.52 18.78 8.17
C PRO A 418 28.30 18.16 9.56
N GLY A 419 28.60 18.89 10.64
CA GLY A 419 28.34 18.45 12.01
C GLY A 419 26.85 18.39 12.38
N GLU A 420 26.02 19.30 11.85
CA GLU A 420 24.56 19.23 12.03
C GLU A 420 23.99 17.97 11.37
N VAL A 421 24.47 17.65 10.16
CA VAL A 421 24.08 16.44 9.43
C VAL A 421 24.47 15.18 10.20
N ALA A 422 25.68 15.14 10.78
CA ALA A 422 26.14 14.03 11.60
C ALA A 422 25.18 13.77 12.77
N VAL A 423 24.80 14.82 13.49
CA VAL A 423 23.87 14.77 14.62
C VAL A 423 22.49 14.24 14.20
N ILE A 424 21.96 14.64 13.05
CA ILE A 424 20.68 14.11 12.52
C ILE A 424 20.78 12.61 12.22
N LEU A 425 21.80 12.19 11.49
CA LEU A 425 21.97 10.77 11.13
C LEU A 425 22.13 9.89 12.38
N ARG A 426 22.83 10.39 13.39
CA ARG A 426 22.99 9.72 14.68
C ARG A 426 21.68 9.66 15.48
N ALA A 427 20.88 10.73 15.49
CA ALA A 427 19.57 10.76 16.10
C ALA A 427 18.55 9.83 15.41
N MET A 428 18.67 9.65 14.09
CA MET A 428 17.92 8.65 13.31
C MET A 428 18.32 7.20 13.62
N GLY A 429 19.40 6.96 14.38
CA GLY A 429 19.88 5.64 14.74
C GLY A 429 20.89 5.01 13.77
N TYR A 430 21.54 5.79 12.90
CA TYR A 430 22.64 5.22 12.07
C TYR A 430 23.89 4.95 12.94
N PRO A 431 24.46 3.73 12.90
CA PRO A 431 25.67 3.37 13.64
C PRO A 431 26.93 4.02 13.05
N LYS A 432 28.02 4.07 13.83
CA LYS A 432 29.30 4.69 13.44
C LYS A 432 29.90 4.02 12.19
N GLU A 433 29.58 2.75 12.01
CA GLU A 433 30.05 1.83 10.98
C GLU A 433 29.39 2.08 9.61
N THR A 434 28.35 2.94 9.56
CA THR A 434 27.62 3.32 8.33
C THR A 434 28.55 3.77 7.21
N GLN A 435 28.47 3.11 6.05
CA GLN A 435 29.22 3.48 4.85
C GLN A 435 28.56 4.71 4.17
N ILE A 436 29.31 5.80 4.00
CA ILE A 436 28.80 7.06 3.42
C ILE A 436 29.64 7.52 2.23
N TYR A 437 29.05 7.56 1.05
CA TYR A 437 29.59 8.26 -0.12
C TYR A 437 29.26 9.75 -0.04
N VAL A 438 30.25 10.64 -0.10
CA VAL A 438 30.05 12.10 -0.06
C VAL A 438 30.08 12.70 -1.46
N ALA A 439 28.91 13.12 -1.95
CA ALA A 439 28.75 13.92 -3.16
C ALA A 439 28.78 15.41 -2.81
N SER A 440 29.90 16.08 -3.04
CA SER A 440 30.11 17.50 -2.73
C SER A 440 31.17 18.12 -3.64
N GLY A 441 31.06 19.43 -3.88
CA GLY A 441 32.21 20.24 -4.27
C GLY A 441 33.16 20.49 -3.09
N GLN A 442 34.06 21.48 -3.21
CA GLN A 442 34.97 21.84 -2.11
C GLN A 442 34.19 22.45 -0.93
N VAL A 443 34.12 21.73 0.19
CA VAL A 443 33.39 22.13 1.41
C VAL A 443 34.04 23.36 2.05
N TYR A 444 33.22 24.35 2.42
CA TYR A 444 33.68 25.60 3.00
C TYR A 444 34.19 25.43 4.44
N GLY A 445 35.50 25.71 4.65
CA GLY A 445 36.23 25.39 5.88
C GLY A 445 37.02 24.08 5.82
N GLY A 446 37.00 23.37 4.68
CA GLY A 446 37.84 22.20 4.42
C GLY A 446 37.67 21.08 5.45
N GLN A 447 38.78 20.41 5.78
CA GLN A 447 38.76 19.28 6.73
C GLN A 447 38.28 19.68 8.13
N ASN A 448 38.57 20.90 8.59
CA ASN A 448 38.13 21.36 9.91
C ASN A 448 36.60 21.40 10.05
N ARG A 449 35.87 21.76 8.99
CA ARG A 449 34.39 21.72 8.99
C ARG A 449 33.83 20.31 8.74
N MET A 450 34.59 19.43 8.11
CA MET A 450 34.22 18.02 7.89
C MET A 450 34.53 17.10 9.07
N ALA A 451 35.47 17.45 9.94
CA ALA A 451 35.92 16.61 11.04
C ALA A 451 34.79 16.12 11.97
N PRO A 452 33.79 16.94 12.38
CA PRO A 452 32.69 16.44 13.21
C PRO A 452 31.87 15.30 12.55
N LEU A 453 31.76 15.31 11.22
CA LEU A 453 31.09 14.23 10.46
C LEU A 453 32.00 13.00 10.33
N ARG A 454 33.28 13.18 9.96
CA ARG A 454 34.25 12.06 9.83
C ARG A 454 34.54 11.37 11.17
N ASN A 455 34.52 12.11 12.28
CA ASN A 455 34.71 11.57 13.62
C ASN A 455 33.52 10.69 14.06
N MET A 456 32.32 11.02 13.60
CA MET A 456 31.08 10.28 13.92
C MET A 456 30.85 9.09 12.98
N PHE A 457 31.25 9.21 11.71
CA PHE A 457 31.13 8.20 10.67
C PHE A 457 32.47 8.05 9.92
N PRO A 458 33.46 7.31 10.48
CA PRO A 458 34.80 7.17 9.89
C PRO A 458 34.83 6.47 8.53
N ASN A 459 33.81 5.67 8.22
CA ASN A 459 33.69 4.94 6.94
C ASN A 459 33.31 5.84 5.75
N LEU A 460 33.15 7.15 5.94
CA LEU A 460 32.85 8.09 4.85
C LEU A 460 34.01 8.25 3.86
N VAL A 461 33.67 8.44 2.59
CA VAL A 461 34.63 8.60 1.48
C VAL A 461 34.06 9.48 0.37
N THR A 462 34.96 10.12 -0.37
CA THR A 462 34.71 10.85 -1.62
C THR A 462 35.12 10.01 -2.84
N LYS A 463 34.72 10.40 -4.05
CA LYS A 463 35.21 9.73 -5.29
C LYS A 463 36.73 9.71 -5.40
N GLN A 464 37.42 10.75 -4.90
CA GLN A 464 38.88 10.84 -4.87
C GLN A 464 39.55 9.83 -3.91
N GLU A 465 38.78 9.19 -3.02
CA GLU A 465 39.23 8.13 -2.12
C GLU A 465 38.76 6.73 -2.59
N LEU A 466 38.01 6.64 -3.70
CA LEU A 466 37.40 5.42 -4.24
C LEU A 466 37.89 5.02 -5.63
N ALA A 467 38.42 5.97 -6.40
CA ALA A 467 39.04 5.74 -7.69
C ALA A 467 40.48 6.24 -7.69
N THR A 468 41.33 5.59 -8.49
CA THR A 468 42.73 6.01 -8.62
C THR A 468 42.81 7.37 -9.33
N LYS A 469 44.01 7.97 -9.30
CA LYS A 469 44.21 9.28 -9.92
C LYS A 469 44.00 9.19 -11.45
N GLU A 470 44.47 8.10 -12.03
CA GLU A 470 44.49 7.75 -13.46
C GLU A 470 43.08 7.41 -13.97
N GLU A 471 42.30 6.67 -13.17
CA GLU A 471 40.88 6.40 -13.45
C GLU A 471 40.07 7.70 -13.55
N LEU A 472 40.34 8.66 -12.65
CA LEU A 472 39.65 9.95 -12.63
C LEU A 472 40.21 10.97 -13.64
N ASP A 473 41.48 10.88 -14.04
CA ASP A 473 42.10 11.84 -14.97
C ASP A 473 41.39 11.90 -16.33
N LYS A 474 40.86 10.76 -16.82
CA LYS A 474 40.00 10.72 -18.03
C LYS A 474 38.80 11.68 -17.93
N PHE A 475 38.13 11.69 -16.77
CA PHE A 475 36.94 12.50 -16.52
C PHE A 475 37.25 13.93 -16.06
N ARG A 476 38.48 14.24 -15.65
CA ARG A 476 38.88 15.60 -15.22
C ARG A 476 38.93 16.62 -16.37
N LYS A 477 38.93 16.19 -17.63
CA LYS A 477 38.79 17.05 -18.82
C LYS A 477 37.53 17.94 -18.73
N HIS A 478 36.45 17.43 -18.13
CA HIS A 478 35.18 18.14 -17.96
C HIS A 478 34.64 18.00 -16.54
N VAL A 479 34.44 19.13 -15.86
CA VAL A 479 33.82 19.19 -14.51
C VAL A 479 32.41 18.57 -14.55
N THR A 480 31.74 18.70 -15.69
CA THR A 480 30.43 18.14 -16.00
C THR A 480 30.41 16.61 -15.92
N SER A 481 31.46 15.91 -16.39
CA SER A 481 31.55 14.44 -16.30
C SER A 481 31.74 13.95 -14.86
N LEU A 482 32.55 14.66 -14.06
CA LEU A 482 32.70 14.35 -12.63
C LEU A 482 31.39 14.52 -11.85
N ALA A 483 30.54 15.47 -12.25
CA ALA A 483 29.21 15.67 -11.68
C ALA A 483 28.19 14.59 -12.12
N ALA A 484 28.40 13.96 -13.28
CA ALA A 484 27.61 12.81 -13.73
C ALA A 484 27.94 11.55 -12.93
N LEU A 485 29.22 11.30 -12.63
CA LEU A 485 29.63 10.23 -11.71
C LEU A 485 29.00 10.39 -10.32
N ASP A 486 29.06 11.60 -9.73
CA ASP A 486 28.40 11.88 -8.44
C ASP A 486 26.88 11.60 -8.50
N PHE A 487 26.21 11.98 -9.59
CA PHE A 487 24.78 11.77 -9.78
C PHE A 487 24.42 10.27 -9.82
N LEU A 488 25.15 9.48 -10.61
CA LEU A 488 24.89 8.05 -10.77
C LEU A 488 25.23 7.24 -9.51
N VAL A 489 26.35 7.54 -8.83
CA VAL A 489 26.71 6.87 -7.56
C VAL A 489 25.70 7.22 -6.45
N CYS A 490 25.12 8.42 -6.45
CA CYS A 490 24.02 8.76 -5.56
C CYS A 490 22.73 8.01 -5.92
N LEU A 491 22.39 7.91 -7.21
CA LEU A 491 21.18 7.23 -7.68
C LEU A 491 21.19 5.73 -7.34
N LYS A 492 22.35 5.08 -7.47
CA LYS A 492 22.57 3.65 -7.18
C LYS A 492 22.63 3.29 -5.68
N SER A 493 22.61 4.28 -4.78
CA SER A 493 22.72 4.07 -3.32
C SER A 493 21.45 3.52 -2.66
N ASP A 494 21.59 2.87 -1.51
CA ASP A 494 20.45 2.31 -0.76
C ASP A 494 19.66 3.43 -0.05
N VAL A 495 20.39 4.38 0.55
CA VAL A 495 19.83 5.60 1.17
C VAL A 495 20.47 6.84 0.54
N PHE A 496 19.66 7.76 0.01
CA PHE A 496 20.11 9.08 -0.43
C PHE A 496 19.76 10.15 0.62
N VAL A 497 20.68 11.07 0.93
CA VAL A 497 20.47 12.16 1.90
C VAL A 497 20.91 13.49 1.29
N MET A 498 20.04 14.51 1.33
CA MET A 498 20.34 15.85 0.81
C MET A 498 20.50 16.87 1.96
N THR A 499 21.55 17.69 1.98
CA THR A 499 21.72 18.72 3.04
C THR A 499 21.12 20.08 2.68
N HIS A 500 20.81 20.30 1.39
CA HIS A 500 20.08 21.46 0.90
C HIS A 500 19.40 21.17 -0.45
N GLY A 501 18.44 22.00 -0.85
CA GLY A 501 17.75 21.90 -2.14
C GLY A 501 18.63 22.27 -3.35
N GLY A 502 18.15 21.91 -4.54
CA GLY A 502 18.78 22.22 -5.83
C GLY A 502 18.64 21.06 -6.81
N ASN A 503 18.80 21.34 -8.11
CA ASN A 503 18.38 20.44 -9.19
C ASN A 503 19.03 19.04 -9.14
N PHE A 504 20.25 18.91 -8.60
CA PHE A 504 20.91 17.62 -8.35
C PHE A 504 20.08 16.72 -7.41
N ALA A 505 19.74 17.24 -6.22
CA ALA A 505 18.95 16.50 -5.25
C ALA A 505 17.52 16.27 -5.74
N LYS A 506 16.93 17.24 -6.45
CA LYS A 506 15.59 17.09 -7.07
C LYS A 506 15.56 15.89 -8.02
N LEU A 507 16.42 15.89 -9.05
CA LEU A 507 16.43 14.85 -10.08
C LEU A 507 16.73 13.45 -9.52
N ILE A 508 17.57 13.33 -8.47
CA ILE A 508 17.81 12.05 -7.80
C ILE A 508 16.57 11.57 -7.03
N ILE A 509 15.90 12.44 -6.27
CA ILE A 509 14.66 12.10 -5.57
C ILE A 509 13.57 11.75 -6.58
N GLY A 510 13.42 12.54 -7.65
CA GLY A 510 12.49 12.26 -8.74
C GLY A 510 12.76 10.90 -9.38
N ALA A 511 14.02 10.58 -9.73
CA ALA A 511 14.36 9.26 -10.29
C ALA A 511 14.05 8.10 -9.32
N ARG A 512 14.32 8.26 -8.01
CA ARG A 512 14.03 7.24 -6.99
C ARG A 512 12.53 7.06 -6.73
N ARG A 513 11.74 8.14 -6.86
CA ARG A 513 10.26 8.10 -6.89
C ARG A 513 9.77 7.39 -8.15
N TYR A 514 10.28 7.77 -9.32
CA TYR A 514 9.95 7.19 -10.63
C TYR A 514 10.16 5.67 -10.66
N MET A 515 11.24 5.16 -10.06
CA MET A 515 11.52 3.73 -9.88
C MET A 515 10.63 3.04 -8.81
N GLY A 516 9.44 3.58 -8.52
CA GLY A 516 8.45 3.00 -7.61
C GLY A 516 8.75 3.20 -6.12
N HIS A 517 9.36 4.34 -5.75
CA HIS A 517 9.63 4.76 -4.37
C HIS A 517 10.41 3.76 -3.47
N ARG A 518 11.04 2.73 -4.06
CA ARG A 518 11.61 1.57 -3.33
C ARG A 518 12.79 1.92 -2.43
N GLN A 519 13.65 2.84 -2.90
CA GLN A 519 14.88 3.21 -2.21
C GLN A 519 14.68 4.48 -1.38
N LYS A 520 15.31 4.55 -0.21
CA LYS A 520 15.07 5.61 0.78
C LYS A 520 15.71 6.94 0.37
N SER A 521 15.01 8.05 0.56
CA SER A 521 15.49 9.41 0.26
C SER A 521 15.16 10.38 1.39
N ILE A 522 16.14 10.66 2.26
CA ILE A 522 15.99 11.48 3.45
C ILE A 522 16.14 12.97 3.11
N LYS A 523 15.12 13.75 3.48
CA LYS A 523 15.05 15.21 3.30
C LYS A 523 15.01 15.90 4.68
N PRO A 524 16.18 16.18 5.30
CA PRO A 524 16.29 16.72 6.65
C PRO A 524 15.39 17.92 6.94
N ASP A 525 14.80 18.00 8.13
CA ASP A 525 14.17 19.21 8.61
C ASP A 525 15.19 20.15 9.26
N LYS A 526 15.43 21.25 8.56
CA LYS A 526 16.42 22.27 8.91
C LYS A 526 15.85 23.33 9.84
N GLY A 527 14.51 23.44 9.91
CA GLY A 527 13.82 24.28 10.89
C GLY A 527 13.83 23.63 12.27
N LEU A 528 13.64 22.30 12.35
CA LEU A 528 13.81 21.52 13.58
C LEU A 528 15.20 21.76 14.20
N MET A 529 16.27 21.60 13.43
CA MET A 529 17.64 21.87 13.90
C MET A 529 17.79 23.29 14.46
N SER A 530 17.23 24.30 13.77
CA SER A 530 17.27 25.69 14.23
C SER A 530 16.38 25.99 15.44
N LYS A 531 15.50 25.07 15.85
CA LYS A 531 14.78 25.11 17.13
C LYS A 531 15.60 24.39 18.21
N SER A 532 15.96 23.12 17.99
CA SER A 532 16.62 22.28 18.99
C SER A 532 17.98 22.82 19.43
N PHE A 533 18.81 23.34 18.52
CA PHE A 533 20.08 24.01 18.86
C PHE A 533 19.89 25.45 19.41
N GLY A 534 18.66 25.96 19.45
CA GLY A 534 18.29 27.23 20.08
C GLY A 534 17.67 27.08 21.47
N ASP A 535 17.39 25.85 21.92
CA ASP A 535 16.81 25.54 23.22
C ASP A 535 17.89 24.94 24.15
N PRO A 536 18.31 25.64 25.21
CA PRO A 536 19.33 25.14 26.13
C PRO A 536 18.83 24.00 27.04
N TYR A 537 17.54 23.69 27.06
CA TYR A 537 16.95 22.63 27.89
C TYR A 537 16.64 21.34 27.11
N MET A 538 16.90 21.31 25.79
CA MET A 538 16.61 20.17 24.93
C MET A 538 17.52 18.96 25.20
N GLY A 539 16.94 17.88 25.74
CA GLY A 539 17.63 16.62 25.99
C GLY A 539 17.77 15.73 24.74
N TRP A 540 18.84 14.92 24.67
CA TRP A 540 19.09 14.02 23.53
C TRP A 540 17.91 13.09 23.20
N ALA A 541 17.23 12.54 24.21
CA ALA A 541 16.13 11.60 24.00
C ALA A 541 14.95 12.26 23.24
N THR A 542 14.49 13.41 23.71
CA THR A 542 13.43 14.21 23.07
C THR A 542 13.85 14.67 21.67
N PHE A 543 15.10 15.10 21.49
CA PHE A 543 15.62 15.46 20.16
C PHE A 543 15.67 14.25 19.19
N ALA A 544 16.07 13.07 19.66
CA ALA A 544 16.08 11.87 18.83
C ALA A 544 14.66 11.43 18.45
N GLU A 545 13.71 11.53 19.38
CA GLU A 545 12.28 11.28 19.13
C GLU A 545 11.69 12.29 18.12
N ASP A 546 11.91 13.60 18.32
CA ASP A 546 11.56 14.66 17.37
C ASP A 546 12.13 14.39 15.98
N VAL A 547 13.41 14.01 15.88
CA VAL A 547 14.05 13.66 14.62
C VAL A 547 13.42 12.42 14.00
N ILE A 548 13.20 11.35 14.75
CA ILE A 548 12.58 10.13 14.22
C ILE A 548 11.17 10.45 13.69
N VAL A 549 10.29 11.05 14.50
CA VAL A 549 8.90 11.37 14.16
C VAL A 549 8.83 12.33 12.98
N THR A 550 9.56 13.45 13.01
CA THR A 550 9.56 14.47 11.94
C THR A 550 9.98 13.89 10.59
N HIS A 551 10.84 12.86 10.59
CA HIS A 551 11.37 12.30 9.35
C HIS A 551 10.66 11.04 8.84
N GLN A 552 9.70 10.45 9.58
CA GLN A 552 8.95 9.27 9.11
C GLN A 552 8.40 9.45 7.68
N THR A 553 7.79 10.61 7.42
CA THR A 553 7.23 10.96 6.10
C THR A 553 8.24 11.53 5.10
N ARG A 554 9.44 11.92 5.55
CA ARG A 554 10.45 12.66 4.78
C ARG A 554 11.52 11.74 4.18
N THR A 555 11.09 10.53 3.80
CA THR A 555 11.90 9.36 3.41
C THR A 555 11.79 8.98 1.94
N GLY A 556 11.11 9.80 1.11
CA GLY A 556 10.95 9.58 -0.33
C GLY A 556 9.56 9.12 -0.75
N LEU A 557 8.60 9.07 0.18
CA LEU A 557 7.18 8.76 -0.06
C LEU A 557 6.54 9.66 -1.15
N PRO A 558 5.38 9.28 -1.73
CA PRO A 558 4.54 10.22 -2.46
C PRO A 558 4.17 11.43 -1.60
N GLU A 559 4.28 12.65 -2.15
CA GLU A 559 3.80 13.90 -1.53
C GLU A 559 2.57 14.38 -2.32
N GLU A 560 1.47 14.77 -1.65
CA GLU A 560 0.28 15.32 -2.32
C GLU A 560 0.60 16.59 -3.12
N THR A 561 -0.09 16.78 -4.26
CA THR A 561 0.21 17.85 -5.21
C THR A 561 -0.36 19.19 -4.78
N PHE A 562 0.38 19.89 -3.92
CA PHE A 562 0.18 21.33 -3.69
C PHE A 562 0.30 22.14 -5.00
N PRO A 563 -0.34 23.32 -5.12
CA PRO A 563 -0.53 24.04 -6.39
C PRO A 563 0.74 24.75 -6.93
N ASN A 564 1.92 24.17 -6.76
CA ASN A 564 3.22 24.56 -7.35
C ASN A 564 4.04 23.27 -7.58
N TYR A 565 3.49 22.33 -8.34
CA TYR A 565 4.04 20.99 -8.56
C TYR A 565 5.38 21.02 -9.33
N ASP A 566 6.43 20.40 -8.75
CA ASP A 566 7.74 20.27 -9.40
C ASP A 566 7.94 18.86 -9.97
N LEU A 567 7.79 18.76 -11.29
CA LEU A 567 7.91 17.53 -12.07
C LEU A 567 9.24 16.77 -11.82
N TRP A 568 10.31 17.47 -11.45
CA TRP A 568 11.64 16.89 -11.30
C TRP A 568 11.91 16.35 -9.90
N GLU A 569 11.18 16.80 -8.88
CA GLU A 569 11.29 16.34 -7.48
C GLU A 569 10.16 15.37 -7.09
N ASN A 570 8.97 15.50 -7.68
CA ASN A 570 7.81 14.65 -7.38
C ASN A 570 7.07 14.22 -8.67
N PRO A 571 7.63 13.26 -9.44
CA PRO A 571 7.12 12.87 -10.76
C PRO A 571 5.91 11.93 -10.65
N LEU A 572 4.75 12.44 -10.23
CA LEU A 572 3.48 11.71 -10.06
C LEU A 572 2.76 11.48 -11.41
N THR A 573 1.46 11.73 -11.51
CA THR A 573 0.57 11.26 -12.59
C THR A 573 1.03 11.47 -14.05
N PRO A 574 1.81 12.52 -14.42
CA PRO A 574 2.39 12.61 -15.77
C PRO A 574 3.54 11.61 -16.05
N CYS A 575 4.21 11.09 -15.02
CA CYS A 575 5.39 10.21 -15.17
C CYS A 575 5.17 8.78 -14.66
N ILE A 576 4.41 8.62 -13.57
CA ILE A 576 4.10 7.33 -12.93
C ILE A 576 2.60 7.21 -12.67
N VAL A 577 2.09 5.99 -12.75
CA VAL A 577 0.74 5.63 -12.30
C VAL A 577 0.79 4.89 -10.98
N GLN A 578 -0.28 5.00 -10.20
CA GLN A 578 -0.56 4.01 -9.17
C GLN A 578 -1.17 2.78 -9.85
N ALA A 579 -0.41 1.69 -9.88
CA ALA A 579 -0.95 0.37 -10.13
C ALA A 579 -1.98 0.07 -9.03
N VAL A 580 -3.24 -0.04 -9.44
CA VAL A 580 -4.37 -0.35 -8.55
C VAL A 580 -4.11 -1.70 -7.88
N GLU A 581 -4.16 -1.73 -6.54
CA GLU A 581 -4.11 -3.00 -5.81
C GLU A 581 -5.49 -3.67 -5.93
N HIS A 582 -5.62 -4.58 -6.90
CA HIS A 582 -6.88 -5.27 -7.18
C HIS A 582 -7.29 -6.17 -6.01
N ALA A 583 -8.57 -6.11 -5.65
CA ALA A 583 -9.10 -6.70 -4.41
C ALA A 583 -8.27 -6.35 -3.16
N SER A 584 -7.80 -5.09 -3.02
CA SER A 584 -7.16 -4.61 -1.78
C SER A 584 -7.99 -4.84 -0.50
N LEU A 585 -9.31 -5.04 -0.68
CA LEU A 585 -10.30 -5.58 0.25
C LEU A 585 -11.04 -6.77 -0.39
N PRO A 586 -11.72 -7.62 0.39
CA PRO A 586 -12.60 -8.66 -0.16
C PRO A 586 -13.68 -8.02 -1.05
N PRO A 587 -13.90 -8.51 -2.28
CA PRO A 587 -14.96 -8.03 -3.16
C PRO A 587 -16.34 -8.07 -2.51
N ARG A 588 -17.20 -7.11 -2.88
CA ARG A 588 -18.59 -7.04 -2.41
C ARG A 588 -19.52 -6.74 -3.57
N GLY A 589 -20.65 -7.42 -3.63
CA GLY A 589 -21.55 -7.29 -4.77
C GLY A 589 -22.79 -8.14 -4.65
N TRP A 590 -23.39 -8.42 -5.80
CA TRP A 590 -24.54 -9.29 -5.96
C TRP A 590 -24.28 -10.33 -7.06
N ASN A 591 -24.88 -11.50 -6.92
CA ASN A 591 -24.81 -12.60 -7.88
C ASN A 591 -26.21 -13.19 -8.09
N SER A 592 -26.55 -13.57 -9.33
CA SER A 592 -27.91 -14.03 -9.67
C SER A 592 -28.24 -15.48 -9.31
N TYR A 593 -27.30 -16.27 -8.76
CA TYR A 593 -27.48 -17.73 -8.56
C TYR A 593 -28.60 -18.07 -7.56
N ASP A 594 -28.51 -17.62 -6.31
CA ASP A 594 -29.44 -18.04 -5.25
C ASP A 594 -30.89 -17.54 -5.50
N SER A 595 -31.07 -16.55 -6.38
CA SER A 595 -32.35 -15.94 -6.76
C SER A 595 -32.93 -16.47 -8.07
N PHE A 596 -32.14 -16.54 -9.15
CA PHE A 596 -32.62 -16.88 -10.50
C PHE A 596 -32.05 -18.22 -11.03
N CYS A 597 -31.18 -18.88 -10.27
CA CYS A 597 -30.37 -20.00 -10.70
C CYS A 597 -29.65 -19.67 -12.02
N TRP A 598 -29.82 -20.50 -13.06
CA TRP A 598 -29.24 -20.26 -14.38
C TRP A 598 -30.07 -19.33 -15.28
N THR A 599 -31.23 -18.85 -14.82
CA THR A 599 -32.35 -18.51 -15.73
C THR A 599 -32.64 -17.03 -15.93
N VAL A 600 -31.82 -16.15 -15.32
CA VAL A 600 -31.99 -14.67 -15.33
C VAL A 600 -31.98 -14.09 -16.75
N SER A 601 -32.72 -13.00 -16.94
CA SER A 601 -32.78 -12.17 -18.14
C SER A 601 -32.10 -10.80 -17.95
N GLU A 602 -31.90 -10.07 -19.05
CA GLU A 602 -31.32 -8.72 -19.02
C GLU A 602 -32.15 -7.73 -18.19
N GLU A 603 -33.48 -7.85 -18.19
CA GLU A 603 -34.37 -6.94 -17.46
C GLU A 603 -34.28 -7.16 -15.95
N GLU A 604 -34.43 -8.41 -15.50
CA GLU A 604 -34.27 -8.82 -14.10
C GLU A 604 -32.87 -8.42 -13.57
N PHE A 605 -31.81 -8.74 -14.32
CA PHE A 605 -30.44 -8.41 -13.95
C PHE A 605 -30.21 -6.90 -13.78
N LEU A 606 -30.72 -6.08 -14.71
CA LEU A 606 -30.57 -4.63 -14.65
C LEU A 606 -31.41 -4.00 -13.53
N GLN A 607 -32.58 -4.55 -13.21
CA GLN A 607 -33.42 -4.10 -12.10
C GLN A 607 -32.76 -4.39 -10.73
N SER A 608 -32.17 -5.58 -10.57
CA SER A 608 -31.37 -5.92 -9.39
C SER A 608 -30.13 -5.02 -9.30
N ALA A 609 -29.40 -4.81 -10.40
CA ALA A 609 -28.22 -3.94 -10.44
C ALA A 609 -28.53 -2.47 -10.11
N GLU A 610 -29.62 -1.91 -10.64
CA GLU A 610 -30.04 -0.54 -10.30
C GLU A 610 -30.37 -0.41 -8.80
N THR A 611 -30.92 -1.48 -8.20
CA THR A 611 -31.18 -1.54 -6.76
C THR A 611 -29.89 -1.61 -5.94
N ILE A 612 -28.88 -2.37 -6.39
CA ILE A 612 -27.54 -2.39 -5.78
C ILE A 612 -26.89 -1.00 -5.82
N SER A 613 -26.93 -0.32 -6.97
CA SER A 613 -26.41 1.05 -7.13
C SER A 613 -27.09 2.02 -6.16
N LYS A 614 -28.42 2.00 -6.10
CA LYS A 614 -29.21 2.91 -5.25
C LYS A 614 -29.06 2.65 -3.74
N LYS A 615 -28.81 1.40 -3.31
CA LYS A 615 -28.89 1.02 -1.88
C LYS A 615 -27.58 0.53 -1.25
N LEU A 616 -26.72 -0.19 -1.98
CA LEU A 616 -25.56 -0.89 -1.41
C LEU A 616 -24.20 -0.37 -1.91
N LEU A 617 -24.14 0.34 -3.05
CA LEU A 617 -22.93 1.02 -3.51
C LEU A 617 -22.36 2.04 -2.47
N PRO A 618 -23.17 2.84 -1.75
CA PRO A 618 -22.68 3.67 -0.64
C PRO A 618 -22.06 2.89 0.54
N HIS A 619 -22.29 1.57 0.60
CA HIS A 619 -21.73 0.65 1.59
C HIS A 619 -20.60 -0.23 1.00
N GLY A 620 -20.16 0.08 -0.22
CA GLY A 620 -19.03 -0.54 -0.89
C GLY A 620 -19.35 -1.83 -1.64
N TYR A 621 -20.62 -2.10 -1.96
CA TYR A 621 -20.99 -3.17 -2.89
C TYR A 621 -20.88 -2.64 -4.32
N GLU A 622 -19.88 -3.11 -5.07
CA GLU A 622 -19.53 -2.57 -6.39
C GLU A 622 -19.69 -3.57 -7.55
N TYR A 623 -19.72 -4.89 -7.31
CA TYR A 623 -19.90 -5.90 -8.38
C TYR A 623 -21.36 -6.33 -8.54
N VAL A 624 -21.78 -6.55 -9.79
CA VAL A 624 -23.01 -7.29 -10.13
C VAL A 624 -22.69 -8.39 -11.13
N VAL A 625 -22.96 -9.64 -10.76
CA VAL A 625 -22.44 -10.84 -11.45
C VAL A 625 -23.59 -11.65 -12.04
N VAL A 626 -23.56 -11.83 -13.37
CA VAL A 626 -24.42 -12.79 -14.07
C VAL A 626 -23.84 -14.18 -13.83
N ASP A 627 -24.59 -15.06 -13.16
CA ASP A 627 -24.13 -16.42 -12.91
C ASP A 627 -24.35 -17.37 -14.10
N TYR A 628 -24.13 -18.67 -13.89
CA TYR A 628 -23.88 -19.66 -14.94
C TYR A 628 -24.96 -19.80 -16.03
N LEU A 629 -24.53 -20.35 -17.18
CA LEU A 629 -25.36 -20.67 -18.35
C LEU A 629 -26.15 -19.49 -18.94
N TRP A 630 -25.63 -18.26 -18.88
CA TRP A 630 -26.19 -17.08 -19.57
C TRP A 630 -26.28 -17.24 -21.11
N TYR A 631 -25.50 -18.16 -21.67
CA TYR A 631 -25.50 -18.60 -23.06
C TYR A 631 -26.53 -19.72 -23.37
N ARG A 632 -27.18 -20.33 -22.36
CA ARG A 632 -28.16 -21.41 -22.57
C ARG A 632 -29.55 -20.84 -22.82
N ARG A 633 -30.20 -21.35 -23.87
CA ARG A 633 -31.58 -20.99 -24.25
C ARG A 633 -32.57 -21.47 -23.19
N LYS A 634 -33.41 -20.57 -22.68
CA LYS A 634 -34.52 -20.88 -21.75
C LYS A 634 -35.74 -21.40 -22.54
N VAL A 635 -35.67 -22.66 -22.97
CA VAL A 635 -36.69 -23.35 -23.80
C VAL A 635 -37.11 -24.70 -23.18
N PRO A 636 -38.27 -25.26 -23.53
CA PRO A 636 -38.67 -26.59 -23.07
C PRO A 636 -37.61 -27.66 -23.36
N GLY A 637 -37.25 -28.45 -22.35
CA GLY A 637 -36.19 -29.46 -22.42
C GLY A 637 -34.78 -28.98 -22.01
N ALA A 638 -34.54 -27.67 -21.89
CA ALA A 638 -33.29 -27.14 -21.36
C ALA A 638 -33.24 -27.23 -19.82
N TYR A 639 -32.07 -27.58 -19.27
CA TYR A 639 -31.79 -27.64 -17.83
C TYR A 639 -30.27 -27.52 -17.58
N VAL A 640 -29.84 -27.70 -16.33
CA VAL A 640 -28.45 -27.52 -15.86
C VAL A 640 -27.39 -28.32 -16.65
N ASP A 641 -27.69 -29.54 -17.10
CA ASP A 641 -26.75 -30.41 -17.84
C ASP A 641 -27.36 -30.86 -19.20
N SER A 642 -28.16 -30.00 -19.83
CA SER A 642 -28.79 -30.29 -21.12
C SER A 642 -27.85 -29.97 -22.29
N LEU A 643 -27.48 -30.97 -23.08
CA LEU A 643 -26.70 -30.81 -24.31
C LEU A 643 -27.55 -30.20 -25.46
N GLY A 644 -26.96 -29.32 -26.28
CA GLY A 644 -27.56 -28.82 -27.53
C GLY A 644 -28.33 -27.50 -27.43
N PHE A 645 -28.44 -26.93 -26.23
CA PHE A 645 -29.19 -25.69 -25.96
C PHE A 645 -28.32 -24.43 -25.81
N ASP A 646 -27.00 -24.56 -25.94
CA ASP A 646 -26.05 -23.46 -25.75
C ASP A 646 -25.87 -22.62 -27.02
N VAL A 647 -25.64 -21.32 -26.86
CA VAL A 647 -25.39 -20.39 -27.97
C VAL A 647 -23.89 -20.15 -28.10
N ILE A 648 -23.29 -20.77 -29.12
CA ILE A 648 -21.86 -20.62 -29.47
C ILE A 648 -21.68 -19.79 -30.75
N ASP A 649 -20.56 -19.06 -30.86
CA ASP A 649 -20.11 -18.46 -32.11
C ASP A 649 -19.41 -19.47 -33.03
N LYS A 650 -19.01 -19.01 -34.23
CA LYS A 650 -18.30 -19.83 -35.23
C LYS A 650 -16.94 -20.37 -34.77
N TRP A 651 -16.41 -19.91 -33.64
CA TRP A 651 -15.15 -20.33 -33.04
C TRP A 651 -15.36 -21.25 -31.82
N GLY A 652 -16.61 -21.55 -31.46
CA GLY A 652 -16.96 -22.36 -30.30
C GLY A 652 -17.02 -21.60 -28.96
N ARG A 653 -16.93 -20.27 -28.99
CA ARG A 653 -17.02 -19.42 -27.80
C ARG A 653 -18.47 -19.16 -27.42
N MET A 654 -18.78 -19.05 -26.13
CA MET A 654 -20.14 -18.81 -25.66
C MET A 654 -20.59 -17.37 -25.87
N ILE A 655 -21.85 -17.18 -26.29
CA ILE A 655 -22.48 -15.88 -26.56
C ILE A 655 -23.82 -15.80 -25.79
N PRO A 656 -24.19 -14.65 -25.19
CA PRO A 656 -25.44 -14.55 -24.42
C PRO A 656 -26.68 -14.80 -25.28
N ASP A 657 -27.58 -15.66 -24.79
CA ASP A 657 -28.81 -16.04 -25.50
C ASP A 657 -29.62 -14.78 -25.89
N PRO A 658 -29.78 -14.46 -27.19
CA PRO A 658 -30.41 -13.21 -27.63
C PRO A 658 -31.91 -13.13 -27.35
N VAL A 659 -32.53 -14.19 -26.80
CA VAL A 659 -33.89 -14.12 -26.25
C VAL A 659 -33.85 -13.54 -24.82
N ARG A 660 -33.00 -14.10 -23.95
CA ARG A 660 -32.79 -13.62 -22.56
C ARG A 660 -32.04 -12.30 -22.46
N TRP A 661 -31.17 -12.03 -23.43
CA TRP A 661 -30.28 -10.86 -23.49
C TRP A 661 -30.50 -10.08 -24.79
N PRO A 662 -31.62 -9.34 -24.94
CA PRO A 662 -31.98 -8.70 -26.20
C PRO A 662 -30.91 -7.74 -26.75
N SER A 663 -30.06 -7.18 -25.90
CA SER A 663 -28.95 -6.30 -26.33
C SER A 663 -27.75 -7.03 -26.95
N SER A 664 -27.61 -8.35 -26.78
CA SER A 664 -26.51 -9.14 -27.38
C SER A 664 -26.63 -9.29 -28.91
N LYS A 665 -27.83 -9.05 -29.45
CA LYS A 665 -28.18 -9.17 -30.87
C LYS A 665 -27.22 -8.38 -31.77
N GLY A 666 -26.84 -9.01 -32.88
CA GLY A 666 -25.83 -8.47 -33.81
C GLY A 666 -24.39 -8.70 -33.37
N GLY A 667 -24.13 -9.63 -32.45
CA GLY A 667 -22.78 -10.00 -32.02
C GLY A 667 -22.18 -9.11 -30.93
N LYS A 668 -23.00 -8.28 -30.26
CA LYS A 668 -22.57 -7.33 -29.23
C LYS A 668 -22.22 -7.98 -27.88
N GLY A 669 -22.60 -9.25 -27.69
CA GLY A 669 -22.36 -9.98 -26.45
C GLY A 669 -22.90 -9.22 -25.23
N PHE A 670 -22.06 -8.96 -24.24
CA PHE A 670 -22.43 -8.18 -23.05
C PHE A 670 -22.05 -6.68 -23.11
N SER A 671 -21.46 -6.17 -24.20
CA SER A 671 -20.96 -4.79 -24.26
C SER A 671 -21.99 -3.72 -23.87
N GLU A 672 -23.27 -3.90 -24.18
CA GLU A 672 -24.32 -2.94 -23.79
C GLU A 672 -24.81 -3.13 -22.34
N VAL A 673 -24.78 -4.35 -21.80
CA VAL A 673 -25.10 -4.62 -20.39
C VAL A 673 -24.02 -4.04 -19.49
N ALA A 674 -22.75 -4.26 -19.83
CA ALA A 674 -21.62 -3.69 -19.10
C ALA A 674 -21.67 -2.15 -19.08
N LYS A 675 -21.88 -1.49 -20.23
CA LYS A 675 -22.05 -0.03 -20.31
C LYS A 675 -23.15 0.49 -19.38
N LYS A 676 -24.32 -0.19 -19.33
CA LYS A 676 -25.40 0.16 -18.41
C LYS A 676 -24.94 0.06 -16.95
N VAL A 677 -24.33 -1.06 -16.56
CA VAL A 677 -23.78 -1.28 -15.22
C VAL A 677 -22.73 -0.23 -14.83
N HIS A 678 -21.80 0.10 -15.74
CA HIS A 678 -20.79 1.14 -15.52
C HIS A 678 -21.43 2.53 -15.35
N SER A 679 -22.49 2.83 -16.10
CA SER A 679 -23.24 4.10 -15.94
C SER A 679 -23.97 4.22 -14.59
N MET A 680 -24.24 3.09 -13.92
CA MET A 680 -24.77 3.03 -12.55
C MET A 680 -23.67 3.15 -11.47
N GLY A 681 -22.40 3.35 -11.85
CA GLY A 681 -21.26 3.37 -10.93
C GLY A 681 -20.83 2.00 -10.40
N LEU A 682 -21.32 0.93 -11.03
CA LEU A 682 -21.03 -0.47 -10.67
C LEU A 682 -20.03 -1.11 -11.66
N LYS A 683 -19.60 -2.32 -11.33
CA LYS A 683 -18.70 -3.19 -12.10
C LYS A 683 -19.43 -4.45 -12.53
N PHE A 684 -19.21 -4.87 -13.77
CA PHE A 684 -19.93 -5.98 -14.39
C PHE A 684 -19.16 -7.29 -14.26
N GLY A 685 -19.80 -8.36 -13.78
CA GLY A 685 -19.19 -9.68 -13.67
C GLY A 685 -19.97 -10.76 -14.41
N ILE A 686 -19.26 -11.82 -14.81
CA ILE A 686 -19.86 -13.03 -15.38
C ILE A 686 -19.30 -14.30 -14.75
N HIS A 687 -20.09 -15.36 -14.75
CA HIS A 687 -19.64 -16.74 -14.53
C HIS A 687 -19.12 -17.37 -15.83
N VAL A 688 -18.10 -18.21 -15.74
CA VAL A 688 -17.64 -19.08 -16.84
C VAL A 688 -17.35 -20.49 -16.33
N MET A 689 -17.67 -21.51 -17.12
CA MET A 689 -17.27 -22.90 -16.86
C MET A 689 -15.83 -23.14 -17.34
N ARG A 690 -15.16 -24.17 -16.80
CA ARG A 690 -13.86 -24.64 -17.31
C ARG A 690 -13.85 -24.84 -18.83
N GLY A 691 -12.68 -24.66 -19.42
CA GLY A 691 -12.33 -25.21 -20.73
C GLY A 691 -13.31 -24.90 -21.86
N ILE A 692 -13.90 -25.94 -22.45
CA ILE A 692 -14.70 -25.90 -23.67
C ILE A 692 -15.99 -26.71 -23.54
N SER A 693 -17.04 -26.29 -24.24
CA SER A 693 -18.32 -27.01 -24.24
C SER A 693 -18.31 -28.25 -25.13
N THR A 694 -19.02 -29.28 -24.70
CA THR A 694 -19.31 -30.48 -25.49
C THR A 694 -20.01 -30.13 -26.80
N GLN A 695 -20.79 -29.04 -26.86
CA GLN A 695 -21.44 -28.60 -28.08
C GLN A 695 -20.45 -28.07 -29.13
N ALA A 696 -19.47 -27.25 -28.74
CA ALA A 696 -18.40 -26.79 -29.63
C ALA A 696 -17.53 -27.96 -30.09
N VAL A 697 -17.21 -28.90 -29.18
CA VAL A 697 -16.49 -30.15 -29.50
C VAL A 697 -17.28 -31.00 -30.48
N ASN A 698 -18.59 -31.21 -30.31
CA ASN A 698 -19.40 -32.01 -31.23
C ASN A 698 -19.51 -31.36 -32.62
N ALA A 699 -19.76 -30.05 -32.67
CA ALA A 699 -19.79 -29.25 -33.91
C ALA A 699 -18.42 -29.11 -34.60
N ASN A 700 -17.33 -29.44 -33.89
CA ASN A 700 -15.95 -29.33 -34.34
C ASN A 700 -15.53 -27.93 -34.82
N THR A 701 -15.88 -26.90 -34.06
CA THR A 701 -15.58 -25.50 -34.43
C THR A 701 -14.07 -25.26 -34.56
N PRO A 702 -13.62 -24.45 -35.54
CA PRO A 702 -12.23 -24.00 -35.60
C PRO A 702 -11.88 -23.10 -34.41
N ILE A 703 -10.63 -23.12 -33.95
CA ILE A 703 -10.16 -22.21 -32.90
C ILE A 703 -9.77 -20.85 -33.51
N LEU A 704 -10.02 -19.75 -32.81
CA LEU A 704 -9.65 -18.38 -33.24
C LEU A 704 -8.19 -18.06 -32.89
N ASP A 705 -7.43 -17.58 -33.87
CA ASP A 705 -6.22 -16.76 -33.65
C ASP A 705 -6.63 -15.29 -33.55
N THR A 706 -6.60 -14.73 -32.33
CA THR A 706 -7.02 -13.33 -32.09
C THR A 706 -6.06 -12.30 -32.69
N THR A 707 -4.80 -12.67 -32.97
CA THR A 707 -3.82 -11.77 -33.61
C THR A 707 -4.04 -11.65 -35.12
N LYS A 708 -4.63 -12.67 -35.76
CA LYS A 708 -4.84 -12.73 -37.22
C LYS A 708 -6.32 -12.67 -37.64
N GLY A 709 -7.27 -12.88 -36.73
CA GLY A 709 -8.71 -12.91 -37.01
C GLY A 709 -9.21 -14.15 -37.78
N ILE A 710 -8.36 -15.17 -37.92
CA ILE A 710 -8.60 -16.39 -38.71
C ILE A 710 -8.53 -17.65 -37.84
N ALA A 711 -8.70 -18.83 -38.45
CA ALA A 711 -8.52 -20.10 -37.76
C ALA A 711 -7.06 -20.30 -37.30
N TYR A 712 -6.87 -20.85 -36.10
CA TYR A 712 -5.56 -21.10 -35.52
C TYR A 712 -4.82 -22.22 -36.25
N GLU A 713 -3.60 -21.92 -36.68
CA GLU A 713 -2.71 -22.82 -37.43
C GLU A 713 -1.37 -22.98 -36.70
N GLU A 714 -1.01 -24.23 -36.38
CA GLU A 714 0.24 -24.60 -35.72
C GLU A 714 0.70 -25.94 -36.31
N GLY A 715 1.98 -26.03 -36.71
CA GLY A 715 2.54 -27.23 -37.35
C GLY A 715 1.95 -27.57 -38.73
N GLY A 716 1.37 -26.59 -39.44
CA GLY A 716 0.67 -26.80 -40.71
C GLY A 716 -0.74 -27.40 -40.57
N LYS A 717 -1.21 -27.63 -39.34
CA LYS A 717 -2.56 -28.10 -39.03
C LYS A 717 -3.45 -26.93 -38.62
N LYS A 718 -4.68 -26.88 -39.14
CA LYS A 718 -5.79 -26.09 -38.59
C LYS A 718 -6.37 -26.80 -37.38
N TRP A 719 -6.42 -26.12 -36.24
CA TRP A 719 -6.89 -26.71 -34.98
C TRP A 719 -8.37 -26.45 -34.72
N THR A 720 -9.02 -27.44 -34.13
CA THR A 720 -10.47 -27.49 -33.89
C THR A 720 -10.81 -27.90 -32.46
N ALA A 721 -12.06 -27.71 -32.06
CA ALA A 721 -12.53 -28.05 -30.72
C ALA A 721 -12.27 -29.53 -30.32
N LYS A 722 -12.36 -30.49 -31.26
CA LYS A 722 -12.02 -31.91 -30.98
C LYS A 722 -10.54 -32.16 -30.75
N ASP A 723 -9.65 -31.27 -31.20
CA ASP A 723 -8.21 -31.41 -30.99
C ASP A 723 -7.76 -30.93 -29.60
N ILE A 724 -8.58 -30.14 -28.91
CA ILE A 724 -8.21 -29.47 -27.65
C ILE A 724 -9.08 -29.87 -26.44
N GLY A 725 -10.29 -30.41 -26.63
CA GLY A 725 -11.17 -30.82 -25.54
C GLY A 725 -10.80 -32.19 -24.95
N ILE A 726 -10.62 -32.26 -23.63
CA ILE A 726 -10.27 -33.50 -22.90
C ILE A 726 -11.55 -34.10 -22.29
N LYS A 727 -12.19 -35.03 -23.00
CA LYS A 727 -13.48 -35.63 -22.60
C LYS A 727 -13.41 -36.38 -21.26
N GLU A 728 -12.25 -36.94 -20.97
CA GLU A 728 -11.92 -37.69 -19.75
C GLU A 728 -11.85 -36.77 -18.53
N ARG A 729 -11.87 -35.44 -18.73
CA ARG A 729 -11.91 -34.39 -17.71
C ARG A 729 -13.09 -33.44 -17.94
N ALA A 730 -14.26 -34.05 -18.15
CA ALA A 730 -15.56 -33.37 -18.05
C ALA A 730 -15.78 -32.75 -16.65
N CYS A 731 -16.66 -31.76 -16.56
CA CYS A 731 -17.06 -31.16 -15.28
C CYS A 731 -17.89 -32.17 -14.45
N ALA A 732 -17.51 -32.41 -13.19
CA ALA A 732 -18.06 -33.51 -12.39
C ALA A 732 -19.59 -33.44 -12.19
N TRP A 733 -20.17 -32.24 -12.13
CA TRP A 733 -21.60 -31.99 -11.95
C TRP A 733 -22.33 -31.52 -13.23
N MET A 734 -21.61 -31.35 -14.34
CA MET A 734 -22.16 -30.97 -15.66
C MET A 734 -21.41 -31.72 -16.76
N SER A 735 -21.46 -33.05 -16.71
CA SER A 735 -20.60 -33.93 -17.51
C SER A 735 -20.99 -33.99 -18.99
N HIS A 736 -22.21 -33.61 -19.34
CA HIS A 736 -22.64 -33.45 -20.73
C HIS A 736 -22.36 -32.03 -21.26
N GLY A 737 -22.25 -31.03 -20.38
CA GLY A 737 -22.03 -29.62 -20.74
C GLY A 737 -20.59 -29.26 -21.14
N PHE A 738 -19.61 -29.46 -20.24
CA PHE A 738 -18.26 -28.87 -20.36
C PHE A 738 -17.11 -29.81 -19.98
N MET A 739 -15.93 -29.58 -20.57
CA MET A 739 -14.71 -30.35 -20.34
C MET A 739 -13.43 -29.49 -20.38
N SER A 740 -12.36 -29.93 -19.71
CA SER A 740 -11.06 -29.23 -19.68
C SER A 740 -10.45 -29.05 -21.07
N VAL A 741 -9.67 -27.97 -21.25
CA VAL A 741 -8.90 -27.73 -22.48
C VAL A 741 -7.45 -28.18 -22.31
N ASN A 742 -6.85 -28.70 -23.38
CA ASN A 742 -5.44 -29.09 -23.42
C ASN A 742 -4.51 -27.86 -23.46
N THR A 743 -4.29 -27.27 -22.28
CA THR A 743 -3.38 -26.14 -22.01
C THR A 743 -1.90 -26.40 -22.31
N LYS A 744 -1.52 -27.62 -22.71
CA LYS A 744 -0.18 -27.94 -23.23
C LYS A 744 -0.03 -27.64 -24.73
N SER A 745 -1.13 -27.49 -25.47
CA SER A 745 -1.14 -27.14 -26.90
C SER A 745 -1.20 -25.62 -27.13
N GLY A 746 -0.62 -25.13 -28.22
CA GLY A 746 -0.75 -23.72 -28.63
C GLY A 746 -2.21 -23.37 -28.91
N ALA A 747 -2.94 -24.27 -29.59
CA ALA A 747 -4.36 -24.11 -29.89
C ALA A 747 -5.26 -24.05 -28.64
N GLY A 748 -5.03 -24.88 -27.62
CA GLY A 748 -5.80 -24.83 -26.37
C GLY A 748 -5.59 -23.51 -25.61
N ARG A 749 -4.36 -23.00 -25.61
CA ARG A 749 -4.03 -21.66 -25.09
C ARG A 749 -4.68 -20.55 -25.90
N ALA A 750 -4.68 -20.64 -27.24
CA ALA A 750 -5.34 -19.68 -28.12
C ALA A 750 -6.85 -19.63 -27.88
N PHE A 751 -7.51 -20.78 -27.72
CA PHE A 751 -8.95 -20.85 -27.41
C PHE A 751 -9.27 -20.13 -26.09
N LEU A 752 -8.59 -20.47 -25.00
CA LEU A 752 -8.80 -19.82 -23.70
C LEU A 752 -8.53 -18.32 -23.77
N ARG A 753 -7.41 -17.90 -24.39
CA ARG A 753 -7.10 -16.48 -24.62
C ARG A 753 -8.24 -15.76 -25.36
N SER A 754 -8.79 -16.37 -26.41
CA SER A 754 -9.88 -15.80 -27.22
C SER A 754 -11.22 -15.65 -26.49
N LEU A 755 -11.40 -16.30 -25.33
CA LEU A 755 -12.53 -16.08 -24.42
C LEU A 755 -12.28 -14.85 -23.54
N TYR A 756 -11.14 -14.79 -22.85
CA TYR A 756 -10.85 -13.71 -21.89
C TYR A 756 -10.59 -12.36 -22.58
N GLU A 757 -10.04 -12.34 -23.80
CA GLU A 757 -9.97 -11.13 -24.63
C GLU A 757 -11.38 -10.65 -25.05
N GLN A 758 -12.29 -11.56 -25.42
CA GLN A 758 -13.70 -11.24 -25.69
C GLN A 758 -14.45 -10.70 -24.45
N TYR A 759 -14.18 -11.24 -23.26
CA TYR A 759 -14.77 -10.72 -22.02
C TYR A 759 -14.26 -9.30 -21.70
N ALA A 760 -13.00 -8.99 -22.04
CA ALA A 760 -12.44 -7.64 -21.93
C ALA A 760 -13.08 -6.67 -22.94
N GLU A 761 -13.28 -7.08 -24.19
CA GLU A 761 -14.02 -6.33 -25.23
C GLU A 761 -15.48 -6.03 -24.81
N TRP A 762 -16.12 -6.95 -24.10
CA TRP A 762 -17.46 -6.76 -23.53
C TRP A 762 -17.49 -5.84 -22.30
N GLY A 763 -16.34 -5.44 -21.75
CA GLY A 763 -16.31 -4.60 -20.56
C GLY A 763 -16.53 -5.35 -19.25
N VAL A 764 -16.22 -6.65 -19.17
CA VAL A 764 -16.24 -7.39 -17.89
C VAL A 764 -15.17 -6.85 -16.93
N ASP A 765 -15.48 -6.78 -15.64
CA ASP A 765 -14.60 -6.40 -14.52
C ASP A 765 -14.30 -7.56 -13.56
N PHE A 766 -15.06 -8.66 -13.65
CA PHE A 766 -15.00 -9.79 -12.71
C PHE A 766 -15.40 -11.10 -13.41
N VAL A 767 -14.64 -12.19 -13.18
CA VAL A 767 -14.99 -13.53 -13.66
C VAL A 767 -14.97 -14.55 -12.53
N LYS A 768 -16.10 -15.22 -12.29
CA LYS A 768 -16.22 -16.46 -11.49
C LYS A 768 -15.98 -17.65 -12.41
N HIS A 769 -14.80 -18.24 -12.33
CA HIS A 769 -14.41 -19.42 -13.13
C HIS A 769 -14.68 -20.69 -12.32
N ASP A 770 -15.56 -21.52 -12.85
CA ASP A 770 -16.21 -22.60 -12.12
C ASP A 770 -15.90 -23.99 -12.70
N CYS A 771 -16.08 -25.00 -11.85
CA CYS A 771 -15.66 -26.36 -12.07
C CYS A 771 -14.15 -26.49 -12.32
N VAL A 772 -13.31 -25.64 -11.72
CA VAL A 772 -11.84 -25.61 -11.93
C VAL A 772 -11.04 -25.71 -10.62
N PHE A 773 -11.71 -25.74 -9.47
CA PHE A 773 -11.13 -25.76 -8.14
C PHE A 773 -11.84 -26.76 -7.22
N GLY A 774 -11.30 -27.00 -6.02
CA GLY A 774 -11.75 -28.08 -5.14
C GLY A 774 -11.32 -29.45 -5.64
N ASP A 775 -12.24 -30.42 -5.65
CA ASP A 775 -12.01 -31.76 -6.23
C ASP A 775 -11.66 -31.70 -7.73
N ASP A 776 -12.11 -30.64 -8.42
CA ASP A 776 -11.96 -30.39 -9.86
C ASP A 776 -10.69 -29.58 -10.24
N LEU A 777 -9.70 -29.48 -9.34
CA LEU A 777 -8.53 -28.61 -9.45
C LEU A 777 -7.73 -28.73 -10.77
N ASP A 778 -7.68 -27.65 -11.57
CA ASP A 778 -6.73 -27.51 -12.69
C ASP A 778 -5.80 -26.29 -12.55
N VAL A 779 -4.63 -26.51 -11.95
CA VAL A 779 -3.61 -25.47 -11.78
C VAL A 779 -3.07 -24.94 -13.13
N ASN A 780 -3.09 -25.74 -14.21
CA ASN A 780 -2.56 -25.32 -15.51
C ASN A 780 -3.52 -24.34 -16.19
N GLU A 781 -4.82 -24.63 -16.15
CA GLU A 781 -5.85 -23.73 -16.66
C GLU A 781 -5.94 -22.46 -15.80
N ILE A 782 -5.86 -22.58 -14.47
CA ILE A 782 -5.81 -21.44 -13.56
C ILE A 782 -4.59 -20.53 -13.84
N SER A 783 -3.39 -21.10 -14.01
CA SER A 783 -2.17 -20.32 -14.29
C SER A 783 -2.24 -19.63 -15.64
N PHE A 784 -2.66 -20.33 -16.70
CA PHE A 784 -2.72 -19.73 -18.04
C PHE A 784 -3.77 -18.61 -18.11
N VAL A 785 -4.94 -18.78 -17.49
CA VAL A 785 -5.93 -17.69 -17.38
C VAL A 785 -5.38 -16.53 -16.55
N SER A 786 -4.67 -16.79 -15.44
CA SER A 786 -3.99 -15.74 -14.67
C SER A 786 -2.91 -15.00 -15.45
N GLU A 787 -2.29 -15.64 -16.45
CA GLU A 787 -1.31 -15.01 -17.34
C GLU A 787 -2.03 -14.08 -18.34
N VAL A 788 -3.09 -14.56 -19.02
CA VAL A 788 -3.90 -13.74 -19.93
C VAL A 788 -4.51 -12.53 -19.20
N LEU A 789 -5.16 -12.73 -18.04
CA LEU A 789 -5.80 -11.66 -17.26
C LEU A 789 -4.82 -10.59 -16.75
N LYS A 790 -3.52 -10.88 -16.72
CA LYS A 790 -2.45 -9.97 -16.33
C LYS A 790 -1.90 -9.14 -17.50
N GLU A 791 -2.18 -9.55 -18.74
CA GLU A 791 -1.74 -8.89 -19.98
C GLU A 791 -2.80 -7.93 -20.54
N LEU A 792 -4.07 -8.08 -20.16
CA LEU A 792 -5.16 -7.19 -20.58
C LEU A 792 -4.98 -5.75 -20.07
N ASP A 793 -5.14 -4.75 -20.95
CA ASP A 793 -5.24 -3.32 -20.57
C ASP A 793 -6.47 -3.07 -19.65
N ARG A 794 -7.50 -3.93 -19.73
CA ARG A 794 -8.67 -3.90 -18.84
C ARG A 794 -8.49 -4.90 -17.68
N PRO A 795 -8.47 -4.44 -16.41
CA PRO A 795 -8.34 -5.34 -15.28
C PRO A 795 -9.63 -6.12 -15.00
N ILE A 796 -9.50 -7.43 -14.82
CA ILE A 796 -10.61 -8.33 -14.46
C ILE A 796 -10.22 -9.06 -13.16
N LEU A 797 -11.08 -8.99 -12.15
CA LEU A 797 -10.92 -9.79 -10.92
C LEU A 797 -11.19 -11.26 -11.20
N TYR A 798 -10.30 -12.12 -10.70
CA TYR A 798 -10.38 -13.56 -10.92
C TYR A 798 -10.86 -14.31 -9.67
N SER A 799 -12.01 -14.97 -9.77
CA SER A 799 -12.66 -15.80 -8.74
C SER A 799 -12.66 -17.27 -9.17
N LEU A 800 -12.38 -18.20 -8.25
CA LEU A 800 -12.43 -19.66 -8.50
C LEU A 800 -13.58 -20.36 -7.76
N SER A 801 -14.16 -21.35 -8.42
CA SER A 801 -15.27 -22.18 -7.94
C SER A 801 -15.17 -23.61 -8.54
N PRO A 802 -15.80 -24.64 -7.93
CA PRO A 802 -16.35 -24.67 -6.58
C PRO A 802 -15.23 -24.79 -5.53
N GLY A 803 -15.59 -24.91 -4.25
CA GLY A 803 -14.65 -25.11 -3.15
C GLY A 803 -14.83 -26.45 -2.43
N THR A 804 -15.32 -27.48 -3.14
CA THR A 804 -15.52 -28.81 -2.55
C THR A 804 -14.18 -29.42 -2.11
N SER A 805 -14.17 -30.06 -0.94
CA SER A 805 -12.97 -30.68 -0.31
C SER A 805 -11.72 -29.78 -0.14
N VAL A 806 -11.84 -28.46 -0.32
CA VAL A 806 -10.68 -27.54 -0.41
C VAL A 806 -9.81 -27.55 0.84
N THR A 807 -8.50 -27.71 0.63
CA THR A 807 -7.47 -27.65 1.67
C THR A 807 -6.63 -26.36 1.59
N PRO A 808 -6.01 -25.90 2.68
CA PRO A 808 -5.05 -24.80 2.64
C PRO A 808 -3.85 -25.04 1.71
N ALA A 809 -3.49 -26.30 1.45
CA ALA A 809 -2.43 -26.66 0.50
C ALA A 809 -2.83 -26.35 -0.95
N MET A 810 -4.05 -26.73 -1.38
CA MET A 810 -4.60 -26.38 -2.69
C MET A 810 -4.68 -24.86 -2.87
N ALA A 811 -5.20 -24.15 -1.86
CA ALA A 811 -5.28 -22.70 -1.88
C ALA A 811 -3.91 -21.99 -1.94
N LYS A 812 -2.90 -22.54 -1.26
CA LYS A 812 -1.51 -22.04 -1.33
C LYS A 812 -0.91 -22.13 -2.75
N ALA A 813 -1.33 -23.12 -3.55
CA ALA A 813 -0.94 -23.22 -4.95
C ALA A 813 -1.59 -22.14 -5.84
N VAL A 814 -2.90 -21.90 -5.69
CA VAL A 814 -3.66 -21.00 -6.60
C VAL A 814 -3.72 -19.54 -6.15
N SER A 815 -3.60 -19.24 -4.85
CA SER A 815 -3.80 -17.90 -4.27
C SER A 815 -3.01 -16.78 -4.97
N ARG A 816 -1.77 -17.05 -5.43
CA ARG A 816 -0.94 -16.06 -6.14
C ARG A 816 -1.43 -15.70 -7.55
N LEU A 817 -2.30 -16.53 -8.11
CA LEU A 817 -2.83 -16.46 -9.47
C LEU A 817 -4.23 -15.83 -9.52
N VAL A 818 -4.90 -15.63 -8.38
CA VAL A 818 -6.33 -15.26 -8.33
C VAL A 818 -6.62 -14.21 -7.25
N ASN A 819 -7.82 -13.60 -7.28
CA ASN A 819 -8.27 -12.60 -6.31
C ASN A 819 -9.22 -13.17 -5.24
N MET A 820 -9.91 -14.27 -5.54
CA MET A 820 -10.67 -15.03 -4.55
C MET A 820 -10.85 -16.48 -5.00
N TYR A 821 -11.11 -17.39 -4.07
CA TYR A 821 -11.32 -18.81 -4.35
C TYR A 821 -12.24 -19.40 -3.29
N ARG A 822 -13.30 -20.11 -3.71
CA ARG A 822 -14.26 -20.71 -2.78
C ARG A 822 -13.58 -21.81 -1.95
N ILE A 823 -13.84 -21.86 -0.64
CA ILE A 823 -13.26 -22.85 0.29
C ILE A 823 -14.29 -23.86 0.83
N THR A 824 -15.50 -23.82 0.29
CA THR A 824 -16.63 -24.69 0.59
C THR A 824 -17.39 -25.09 -0.69
N GLY A 825 -18.27 -26.09 -0.61
CA GLY A 825 -19.29 -26.29 -1.65
C GLY A 825 -20.28 -25.13 -1.68
N ASP A 826 -21.30 -25.19 -2.54
CA ASP A 826 -22.40 -24.22 -2.54
C ASP A 826 -22.99 -24.04 -1.14
N ASP A 827 -23.00 -22.81 -0.62
CA ASP A 827 -23.76 -22.48 0.59
C ASP A 827 -25.23 -22.23 0.23
N TRP A 828 -26.13 -22.66 1.13
CA TRP A 828 -27.57 -22.52 0.97
C TRP A 828 -28.19 -22.17 2.33
N ASP A 829 -29.44 -21.73 2.31
CA ASP A 829 -30.13 -21.15 3.46
C ASP A 829 -30.60 -22.17 4.53
N THR A 830 -29.75 -23.14 4.88
CA THR A 830 -29.95 -24.08 5.99
C THR A 830 -28.89 -23.90 7.07
N TRP A 831 -29.29 -24.02 8.34
CA TRP A 831 -28.36 -23.89 9.47
C TRP A 831 -27.18 -24.87 9.41
N ARG A 832 -27.36 -26.04 8.80
CA ARG A 832 -26.29 -27.04 8.68
C ARG A 832 -25.10 -26.52 7.88
N ASP A 833 -25.37 -25.74 6.84
CA ASP A 833 -24.39 -25.35 5.84
C ASP A 833 -23.62 -24.12 6.36
N VAL A 834 -24.35 -23.12 6.88
CA VAL A 834 -23.81 -22.01 7.71
C VAL A 834 -22.94 -22.53 8.88
N ALA A 835 -23.42 -23.49 9.67
CA ALA A 835 -22.66 -24.04 10.80
C ALA A 835 -21.38 -24.77 10.35
N SER A 836 -21.34 -25.30 9.12
CA SER A 836 -20.16 -25.97 8.58
C SER A 836 -19.01 -25.00 8.29
N HIS A 837 -19.29 -23.72 8.02
CA HIS A 837 -18.26 -22.76 7.63
C HIS A 837 -17.25 -22.48 8.76
N PHE A 838 -17.66 -22.57 10.03
CA PHE A 838 -16.81 -22.26 11.19
C PHE A 838 -15.47 -23.02 11.24
N ASP A 839 -15.47 -24.33 11.00
CA ASP A 839 -14.25 -25.15 11.05
C ASP A 839 -13.30 -24.83 9.89
N VAL A 840 -13.84 -24.70 8.67
CA VAL A 840 -13.03 -24.37 7.47
C VAL A 840 -12.45 -22.96 7.58
N THR A 841 -13.24 -21.99 8.06
CA THR A 841 -12.78 -20.61 8.27
C THR A 841 -11.64 -20.55 9.29
N ARG A 842 -11.69 -21.35 10.36
CA ARG A 842 -10.58 -21.51 11.32
C ARG A 842 -9.32 -21.99 10.59
N ASP A 843 -9.42 -23.11 9.88
CA ASP A 843 -8.26 -23.79 9.28
C ASP A 843 -7.57 -22.91 8.22
N PHE A 844 -8.35 -22.13 7.47
CA PHE A 844 -7.85 -21.14 6.52
C PHE A 844 -7.19 -19.91 7.18
N SER A 845 -7.71 -19.48 8.33
CA SER A 845 -7.17 -18.34 9.08
C SER A 845 -5.87 -18.69 9.78
N THR A 846 -5.77 -19.87 10.40
CA THR A 846 -4.51 -20.35 11.00
C THR A 846 -3.42 -20.59 9.95
N SER A 847 -3.80 -20.84 8.70
CA SER A 847 -2.90 -21.03 7.56
C SER A 847 -2.37 -19.72 6.94
N ASN A 848 -2.69 -18.55 7.51
CA ASN A 848 -2.34 -17.22 6.98
C ASN A 848 -2.80 -16.95 5.52
N MET A 849 -3.91 -17.57 5.09
CA MET A 849 -4.42 -17.45 3.71
C MET A 849 -5.32 -16.22 3.47
N VAL A 850 -5.82 -15.59 4.54
CA VAL A 850 -6.76 -14.45 4.48
C VAL A 850 -6.05 -13.17 4.02
N GLY A 851 -6.34 -12.73 2.79
CA GLY A 851 -5.73 -11.51 2.21
C GLY A 851 -4.28 -11.74 1.74
N ALA A 852 -3.92 -12.96 1.39
CA ALA A 852 -2.63 -13.32 0.82
C ALA A 852 -2.35 -12.56 -0.50
N LYS A 853 -1.09 -12.51 -0.96
CA LYS A 853 -0.76 -11.89 -2.26
C LYS A 853 -1.39 -12.69 -3.41
N GLY A 854 -2.16 -12.00 -4.26
CA GLY A 854 -2.86 -12.57 -5.41
C GLY A 854 -2.66 -11.80 -6.72
N LEU A 855 -3.53 -12.05 -7.69
CA LEU A 855 -3.45 -11.46 -9.04
C LEU A 855 -3.53 -9.93 -8.99
N LEU A 856 -2.41 -9.27 -9.30
CA LEU A 856 -2.25 -7.81 -9.29
C LEU A 856 -2.71 -7.13 -7.97
N GLY A 857 -2.70 -7.86 -6.85
CA GLY A 857 -3.15 -7.35 -5.55
C GLY A 857 -3.26 -8.45 -4.50
N LYS A 858 -4.46 -8.65 -3.92
CA LYS A 858 -4.69 -9.66 -2.87
C LYS A 858 -5.63 -10.79 -3.34
N SER A 859 -5.60 -11.88 -2.58
CA SER A 859 -6.39 -13.10 -2.72
C SER A 859 -7.16 -13.38 -1.43
N TRP A 860 -8.45 -13.69 -1.55
CA TRP A 860 -9.35 -13.90 -0.40
C TRP A 860 -9.96 -15.31 -0.41
N PRO A 861 -9.86 -16.07 0.70
CA PRO A 861 -10.66 -17.28 0.88
C PRO A 861 -12.14 -16.89 0.88
N ASP A 862 -12.93 -17.55 0.07
CA ASP A 862 -14.34 -17.22 -0.15
C ASP A 862 -15.26 -18.28 0.47
N LEU A 863 -16.12 -17.84 1.39
CA LEU A 863 -17.13 -18.68 2.06
C LEU A 863 -18.41 -18.83 1.23
N ASP A 864 -18.40 -18.36 -0.03
CA ASP A 864 -19.52 -18.32 -0.96
C ASP A 864 -20.53 -17.19 -0.70
N MET A 865 -21.57 -17.18 -1.52
CA MET A 865 -22.65 -16.20 -1.55
C MET A 865 -23.48 -16.20 -0.25
N LEU A 866 -24.31 -15.17 -0.09
CA LEU A 866 -25.20 -14.97 1.04
C LEU A 866 -26.66 -15.23 0.59
N PRO A 867 -27.22 -16.44 0.84
CA PRO A 867 -28.56 -16.84 0.42
C PRO A 867 -29.60 -16.20 1.35
N LEU A 868 -29.80 -14.89 1.17
CA LEU A 868 -30.61 -14.01 2.02
C LEU A 868 -31.63 -13.25 1.17
N GLY A 869 -32.86 -13.09 1.66
CA GLY A 869 -33.93 -12.37 0.94
C GLY A 869 -34.86 -13.29 0.15
N TRP A 870 -35.15 -12.95 -1.11
CA TRP A 870 -35.92 -13.77 -2.05
C TRP A 870 -35.00 -14.66 -2.90
N LEU A 871 -35.30 -15.95 -2.94
CA LEU A 871 -34.45 -17.03 -3.44
C LEU A 871 -35.23 -18.00 -4.35
N THR A 872 -34.52 -18.97 -4.93
CA THR A 872 -35.04 -20.15 -5.61
C THR A 872 -34.51 -21.43 -4.96
N ASP A 873 -35.13 -22.57 -5.26
CA ASP A 873 -34.52 -23.89 -5.04
C ASP A 873 -33.33 -24.16 -5.99
N PRO A 874 -32.33 -24.98 -5.58
CA PRO A 874 -31.16 -25.30 -6.39
C PRO A 874 -31.52 -25.98 -7.71
N GLY A 875 -30.87 -25.58 -8.81
CA GLY A 875 -31.10 -26.16 -10.14
C GLY A 875 -32.46 -25.85 -10.78
N SER A 876 -33.24 -24.94 -10.19
CA SER A 876 -34.57 -24.58 -10.70
C SER A 876 -34.53 -23.93 -12.09
N ASN A 877 -35.58 -24.19 -12.87
CA ASN A 877 -35.84 -23.54 -14.16
C ASN A 877 -36.70 -22.25 -14.04
N ASN A 878 -37.13 -21.88 -12.82
CA ASN A 878 -37.85 -20.64 -12.52
C ASN A 878 -37.56 -20.10 -11.11
N GLY A 879 -37.38 -18.79 -10.97
CA GLY A 879 -37.13 -18.11 -9.71
C GLY A 879 -36.97 -16.59 -9.90
N PRO A 880 -36.94 -15.80 -8.81
CA PRO A 880 -37.08 -16.23 -7.42
C PRO A 880 -38.52 -16.62 -7.08
N HIS A 881 -38.70 -17.61 -6.21
CA HIS A 881 -40.03 -18.17 -5.88
C HIS A 881 -40.25 -18.44 -4.38
N ARG A 882 -39.24 -18.26 -3.53
CA ARG A 882 -39.34 -18.44 -2.07
C ARG A 882 -38.54 -17.38 -1.30
N LYS A 883 -38.65 -17.38 0.03
CA LYS A 883 -37.76 -16.62 0.92
C LYS A 883 -36.67 -17.50 1.51
N CYS A 884 -35.62 -16.87 2.00
CA CYS A 884 -34.60 -17.47 2.86
C CYS A 884 -35.23 -18.14 4.11
N ASN A 885 -34.86 -19.39 4.36
CA ASN A 885 -35.31 -20.21 5.48
C ASN A 885 -34.51 -19.98 6.77
N LEU A 886 -33.30 -19.39 6.70
CA LEU A 886 -32.51 -19.02 7.89
C LEU A 886 -33.30 -18.01 8.73
N ASN A 887 -33.38 -18.24 10.04
CA ASN A 887 -34.00 -17.29 10.95
C ASN A 887 -33.09 -16.07 11.19
N PHE A 888 -33.63 -14.98 11.73
CA PHE A 888 -32.93 -13.70 11.91
C PHE A 888 -31.59 -13.81 12.70
N TYR A 889 -31.48 -14.73 13.65
CA TYR A 889 -30.24 -14.98 14.37
C TYR A 889 -29.21 -15.74 13.52
N GLU A 890 -29.64 -16.69 12.69
CA GLU A 890 -28.80 -17.45 11.77
C GLU A 890 -28.25 -16.56 10.66
N GLN A 891 -29.09 -15.71 10.06
CA GLN A 891 -28.68 -14.70 9.07
C GLN A 891 -27.62 -13.73 9.65
N ARG A 892 -27.83 -13.27 10.90
CA ARG A 892 -26.84 -12.45 11.62
C ARG A 892 -25.56 -13.22 11.90
N THR A 893 -25.64 -14.50 12.27
CA THR A 893 -24.48 -15.38 12.49
C THR A 893 -23.66 -15.51 11.21
N GLN A 894 -24.28 -15.80 10.08
CA GLN A 894 -23.62 -15.90 8.77
C GLN A 894 -22.90 -14.59 8.43
N MET A 895 -23.62 -13.45 8.45
CA MET A 895 -23.04 -12.14 8.14
C MET A 895 -21.90 -11.77 9.10
N THR A 896 -22.00 -12.12 10.39
CA THR A 896 -20.94 -11.88 11.38
C THR A 896 -19.72 -12.75 11.12
N LEU A 897 -19.89 -14.03 10.75
CA LEU A 897 -18.79 -14.92 10.40
C LEU A 897 -18.07 -14.44 9.13
N TRP A 898 -18.79 -14.19 8.03
CA TRP A 898 -18.22 -13.69 6.77
C TRP A 898 -17.43 -12.38 6.99
N SER A 899 -17.98 -11.46 7.78
CA SER A 899 -17.33 -10.18 8.11
C SER A 899 -16.03 -10.36 8.92
N MET A 900 -16.04 -11.22 9.94
CA MET A 900 -14.87 -11.48 10.79
C MET A 900 -13.79 -12.28 10.03
N ALA A 901 -14.21 -13.23 9.19
CA ALA A 901 -13.38 -14.01 8.29
C ALA A 901 -12.69 -13.17 7.20
N LYS A 902 -13.28 -12.01 6.86
CA LYS A 902 -12.93 -11.21 5.68
C LYS A 902 -13.16 -11.98 4.37
N SER A 903 -14.26 -12.74 4.33
CA SER A 903 -14.78 -13.31 3.09
C SER A 903 -15.22 -12.19 2.14
N PRO A 904 -15.19 -12.40 0.81
CA PRO A 904 -16.02 -11.66 -0.12
C PRO A 904 -17.51 -11.70 0.31
N LEU A 905 -18.26 -10.65 -0.02
CA LEU A 905 -19.67 -10.50 0.35
C LEU A 905 -20.53 -10.38 -0.92
N MET A 906 -20.90 -11.51 -1.51
CA MET A 906 -21.82 -11.56 -2.64
C MET A 906 -23.24 -11.87 -2.10
N TYR A 907 -24.15 -10.91 -2.17
CA TYR A 907 -25.57 -11.14 -1.88
C TYR A 907 -26.17 -11.97 -3.03
N GLY A 908 -26.87 -13.07 -2.74
CA GLY A 908 -27.43 -13.93 -3.79
C GLY A 908 -28.92 -13.75 -4.07
N GLY A 909 -29.67 -13.18 -3.11
CA GLY A 909 -31.11 -12.97 -3.24
C GLY A 909 -31.50 -11.75 -4.07
N ASP A 910 -32.80 -11.64 -4.35
CA ASP A 910 -33.39 -10.54 -5.11
C ASP A 910 -34.19 -9.55 -4.22
N PHE A 911 -34.43 -8.34 -4.74
CA PHE A 911 -34.93 -7.17 -4.01
C PHE A 911 -36.40 -6.71 -4.19
N PRO A 912 -37.29 -7.31 -5.03
CA PRO A 912 -38.52 -6.63 -5.48
C PRO A 912 -39.56 -6.39 -4.38
N TYR A 913 -39.47 -7.06 -3.23
CA TYR A 913 -40.46 -6.98 -2.15
C TYR A 913 -39.86 -6.64 -0.78
N ILE A 914 -39.32 -5.41 -0.64
CA ILE A 914 -39.07 -4.80 0.68
C ILE A 914 -40.35 -4.12 1.18
N THR A 915 -41.27 -4.91 1.73
CA THR A 915 -42.40 -4.38 2.52
C THR A 915 -41.90 -3.96 3.91
N SER A 916 -42.14 -2.71 4.31
CA SER A 916 -41.76 -2.20 5.64
C SER A 916 -42.73 -2.70 6.73
N THR A 917 -42.40 -3.79 7.41
CA THR A 917 -43.21 -4.32 8.52
C THR A 917 -42.94 -3.54 9.81
N THR A 918 -43.82 -2.62 10.18
CA THR A 918 -43.74 -1.89 11.45
C THR A 918 -44.26 -2.70 12.65
N SER A 919 -43.46 -2.69 13.72
CA SER A 919 -43.84 -2.76 15.14
C SER A 919 -44.60 -3.98 15.72
N SER A 920 -43.89 -4.66 16.64
CA SER A 920 -44.25 -4.91 18.06
C SER A 920 -45.17 -6.07 18.53
N LYS A 921 -44.62 -6.81 19.52
CA LYS A 921 -45.22 -7.44 20.71
C LYS A 921 -46.34 -8.49 20.55
N GLU A 922 -45.99 -9.75 20.86
CA GLU A 922 -46.52 -10.65 21.92
C GLU A 922 -45.79 -12.03 21.81
N GLY A 923 -45.88 -13.02 22.70
CA GLY A 923 -46.53 -13.11 24.02
C GLY A 923 -46.48 -14.55 24.59
N ASP A 924 -46.01 -14.69 25.83
CA ASP A 924 -46.29 -15.77 26.79
C ASP A 924 -45.68 -17.22 26.74
N LYS A 925 -44.90 -17.49 27.80
CA LYS A 925 -44.87 -18.67 28.72
C LYS A 925 -44.51 -20.12 28.33
N ASN A 926 -43.51 -20.60 29.10
CA ASN A 926 -43.41 -21.88 29.82
C ASN A 926 -43.18 -23.22 29.10
N THR A 927 -42.00 -23.80 29.37
CA THR A 927 -41.92 -25.18 29.87
C THR A 927 -40.77 -25.33 30.88
N LYS A 928 -41.04 -25.69 32.13
CA LYS A 928 -40.01 -26.04 33.13
C LYS A 928 -39.65 -27.52 33.03
N ARG A 929 -38.36 -27.87 32.92
CA ARG A 929 -37.83 -29.18 33.34
C ARG A 929 -36.50 -29.05 34.09
N LYS A 930 -36.31 -29.93 35.08
CA LYS A 930 -35.23 -29.92 36.08
C LYS A 930 -33.82 -29.95 35.45
N CYS A 931 -32.89 -29.25 36.09
CA CYS A 931 -31.46 -29.58 36.01
C CYS A 931 -31.20 -30.94 36.68
N LEU A 932 -30.26 -31.71 36.14
CA LEU A 932 -29.63 -32.85 36.81
C LEU A 932 -28.23 -32.44 37.26
N SER A 933 -27.78 -32.97 38.40
CA SER A 933 -26.52 -32.61 39.05
C SER A 933 -25.30 -33.28 38.42
N ASP A 934 -24.15 -32.62 38.52
CA ASP A 934 -22.87 -33.11 37.97
C ASP A 934 -22.45 -34.49 38.49
N LYS A 935 -21.77 -35.23 37.60
CA LYS A 935 -20.63 -36.08 37.95
C LYS A 935 -19.52 -35.76 36.96
N THR A 936 -18.41 -35.22 37.46
CA THR A 936 -17.20 -35.03 36.67
C THR A 936 -16.56 -36.37 36.32
N LEU A 937 -16.08 -36.47 35.08
CA LEU A 937 -15.14 -37.47 34.61
C LEU A 937 -13.99 -36.70 33.97
N GLU A 938 -12.75 -37.06 34.32
CA GLU A 938 -11.58 -36.66 33.56
C GLU A 938 -11.61 -37.38 32.22
N VAL A 939 -11.47 -36.64 31.12
CA VAL A 939 -11.42 -37.21 29.78
C VAL A 939 -10.13 -36.78 29.08
N GLN A 940 -9.39 -37.75 28.55
CA GLN A 940 -8.28 -37.49 27.65
C GLN A 940 -8.84 -37.12 26.27
N VAL A 941 -8.70 -35.85 25.88
CA VAL A 941 -9.19 -35.28 24.63
C VAL A 941 -8.05 -35.14 23.64
N LEU A 942 -8.26 -35.63 22.42
CA LEU A 942 -7.34 -35.48 21.30
C LEU A 942 -7.56 -34.13 20.60
N GLY A 943 -6.51 -33.33 20.45
CA GLY A 943 -6.53 -32.06 19.71
C GLY A 943 -5.39 -31.96 18.69
N LEU A 944 -5.49 -31.01 17.76
CA LEU A 944 -4.45 -30.74 16.74
C LEU A 944 -3.70 -29.44 17.05
N THR A 945 -2.38 -29.43 16.83
CA THR A 945 -1.51 -28.24 16.93
C THR A 945 -0.45 -28.23 15.82
N SER A 946 0.33 -27.15 15.72
CA SER A 946 1.49 -27.09 14.83
C SER A 946 2.54 -28.12 15.23
N CYS A 947 3.12 -28.85 14.28
CA CYS A 947 4.18 -29.83 14.55
C CYS A 947 5.50 -29.22 15.06
N ALA A 948 5.62 -27.89 15.10
CA ALA A 948 6.70 -27.16 15.76
C ALA A 948 6.40 -26.81 17.24
N ASP A 949 5.19 -27.06 17.74
CA ASP A 949 4.83 -26.94 19.16
C ASP A 949 5.48 -28.11 19.93
N THR A 950 6.22 -27.82 20.99
CA THR A 950 6.82 -28.87 21.84
C THR A 950 5.76 -29.77 22.50
N LYS A 951 4.50 -29.31 22.57
CA LYS A 951 3.35 -30.11 23.03
C LYS A 951 2.82 -31.10 22.00
N ALA A 952 3.37 -31.14 20.79
CA ALA A 952 3.12 -32.18 19.78
C ALA A 952 4.06 -33.40 19.94
N VAL A 953 5.16 -33.24 20.67
CA VAL A 953 6.15 -34.29 20.92
C VAL A 953 5.70 -35.11 22.13
N GLY A 954 5.46 -36.40 21.92
CA GLY A 954 5.00 -37.32 22.97
C GLY A 954 4.47 -38.67 22.48
N TRP A 955 4.32 -38.88 21.17
CA TRP A 955 3.93 -40.16 20.60
C TRP A 955 5.12 -41.09 20.43
N SER A 956 4.94 -42.37 20.72
CA SER A 956 5.92 -43.43 20.41
C SER A 956 5.22 -44.73 20.08
N ALA A 957 5.80 -45.52 19.17
CA ALA A 957 5.37 -46.89 18.95
C ALA A 957 5.80 -47.80 20.12
N GLU A 958 4.93 -48.72 20.51
CA GLU A 958 5.14 -49.75 21.53
C GLU A 958 4.59 -51.08 21.01
N ALA A 959 5.40 -52.14 21.08
CA ALA A 959 5.01 -53.48 20.60
C ALA A 959 4.26 -54.25 21.70
N VAL A 960 3.19 -54.94 21.32
CA VAL A 960 2.37 -55.78 22.22
C VAL A 960 2.24 -57.19 21.63
N GLU A 961 2.13 -58.19 22.50
CA GLU A 961 2.17 -59.61 22.11
C GLU A 961 1.15 -59.96 21.03
N GLN A 962 1.58 -60.78 20.07
CA GLN A 962 0.87 -61.21 18.86
C GLN A 962 0.51 -60.06 17.90
N ASP A 963 1.46 -59.76 17.01
CA ASP A 963 1.30 -59.05 15.73
C ASP A 963 0.53 -57.72 15.76
N SER A 964 0.65 -56.93 16.85
CA SER A 964 0.06 -55.59 16.91
C SER A 964 0.97 -54.53 17.56
N GLU A 965 1.34 -53.52 16.76
CA GLU A 965 1.96 -52.30 17.24
C GLU A 965 0.89 -51.32 17.75
N GLN A 966 1.17 -50.64 18.86
CA GLN A 966 0.39 -49.52 19.34
C GLN A 966 1.20 -48.22 19.25
N ILE A 967 0.54 -47.10 19.01
CA ILE A 967 1.12 -45.76 19.08
C ILE A 967 0.51 -45.08 20.31
N CYS A 968 1.36 -44.83 21.31
CA CYS A 968 0.98 -44.39 22.65
C CYS A 968 1.52 -42.98 22.95
N TRP A 969 0.71 -42.18 23.65
CA TRP A 969 1.10 -40.86 24.17
C TRP A 969 1.75 -40.98 25.56
N LYS A 970 3.02 -40.62 25.66
CA LYS A 970 3.78 -40.64 26.93
C LYS A 970 3.60 -39.34 27.71
N LEU A 971 2.89 -39.41 28.84
CA LEU A 971 2.79 -38.29 29.79
C LEU A 971 4.03 -38.22 30.71
N ASN A 972 4.82 -37.15 30.58
CA ASN A 972 5.84 -36.77 31.56
C ASN A 972 5.19 -36.18 32.83
N LEU A 973 4.52 -37.01 33.62
CA LEU A 973 3.96 -36.67 34.94
C LEU A 973 4.84 -37.21 36.06
N GLY A 974 5.40 -36.30 36.87
CA GLY A 974 6.16 -36.68 38.07
C GLY A 974 5.26 -37.23 39.17
N ASN A 975 5.33 -38.55 39.40
CA ASN A 975 4.81 -39.29 40.55
C ASN A 975 3.51 -38.77 41.20
N LYS A 976 2.37 -38.91 40.49
CA LYS A 976 1.04 -39.05 41.11
C LYS A 976 0.05 -39.73 40.16
N HIS A 977 -0.51 -40.85 40.64
CA HIS A 977 -1.57 -41.69 40.04
C HIS A 977 -1.42 -42.13 38.58
N GLN A 978 -1.32 -43.45 38.37
CA GLN A 978 -1.28 -44.09 37.05
C GLN A 978 -2.65 -43.98 36.36
N THR A 979 -2.83 -42.98 35.51
CA THR A 979 -3.75 -43.11 34.36
C THR A 979 -3.03 -43.87 33.25
N PRO A 980 -3.71 -44.78 32.51
CA PRO A 980 -3.09 -45.45 31.38
C PRO A 980 -2.76 -44.45 30.26
N PRO A 981 -1.68 -44.68 29.49
CA PRO A 981 -1.33 -43.86 28.34
C PRO A 981 -2.42 -43.94 27.25
N PHE A 982 -2.61 -42.85 26.52
CA PHE A 982 -3.54 -42.83 25.39
C PHE A 982 -2.92 -43.58 24.21
N CYS A 983 -3.34 -44.83 24.00
CA CYS A 983 -2.80 -45.71 22.97
C CYS A 983 -3.81 -45.98 21.84
N LEU A 984 -3.28 -46.14 20.63
CA LEU A 984 -4.00 -46.41 19.39
C LEU A 984 -3.36 -47.61 18.67
N TYR A 985 -4.15 -48.53 18.15
CA TYR A 985 -3.62 -49.73 17.49
C TYR A 985 -3.35 -49.44 16.00
N LYS A 986 -2.12 -49.72 15.54
CA LYS A 986 -1.78 -49.68 14.11
C LYS A 986 -2.57 -50.76 13.38
N ARG A 987 -3.16 -50.42 12.24
CA ARG A 987 -3.71 -51.39 11.29
C ARG A 987 -2.91 -51.38 10.00
N GLU A 988 -2.19 -52.47 9.75
CA GLU A 988 -1.56 -52.72 8.45
C GLU A 988 -2.58 -53.22 7.43
N SER A 989 -2.33 -52.96 6.14
CA SER A 989 -3.26 -53.23 5.06
C SER A 989 -3.19 -54.70 4.63
N ARG A 990 -4.16 -55.52 5.05
CA ARG A 990 -4.39 -56.82 4.42
C ARG A 990 -5.23 -56.61 3.17
N LEU A 991 -4.60 -56.87 2.02
CA LEU A 991 -5.14 -56.73 0.65
C LEU A 991 -6.33 -57.67 0.40
N THR A 992 -7.29 -57.23 -0.44
CA THR A 992 -8.44 -58.06 -0.87
C THR A 992 -8.91 -57.85 -2.32
N SER A 993 -8.28 -56.98 -3.13
CA SER A 993 -8.64 -56.80 -4.54
C SER A 993 -7.48 -56.29 -5.40
N ASP A 994 -7.46 -56.62 -6.70
CA ASP A 994 -6.38 -56.20 -7.61
C ASP A 994 -6.44 -54.71 -7.99
N GLU A 995 -7.57 -54.02 -7.77
CA GLU A 995 -7.69 -52.57 -7.93
C GLU A 995 -6.87 -51.79 -6.86
N ASP A 996 -6.48 -52.44 -5.76
CA ASP A 996 -5.69 -51.82 -4.69
C ASP A 996 -4.23 -51.51 -5.08
N ILE A 997 -3.70 -52.16 -6.13
CA ILE A 997 -2.26 -52.19 -6.43
C ILE A 997 -1.74 -50.84 -6.97
N THR A 998 -2.58 -50.07 -7.66
CA THR A 998 -2.19 -48.73 -8.17
C THR A 998 -2.07 -47.65 -7.08
N ASP A 999 -2.54 -47.92 -5.86
CA ASP A 999 -2.61 -46.95 -4.75
C ASP A 999 -1.31 -46.89 -3.92
N GLU A 1000 -0.42 -47.89 -4.04
CA GLU A 1000 0.71 -48.10 -3.13
C GLU A 1000 1.70 -46.92 -3.06
N GLN A 1001 1.97 -46.25 -4.18
CA GLN A 1001 2.97 -45.16 -4.24
C GLN A 1001 2.53 -43.89 -3.50
N GLN A 1002 1.23 -43.64 -3.32
CA GLN A 1002 0.73 -42.41 -2.68
C GLN A 1002 0.67 -42.53 -1.14
N TYR A 1003 0.64 -43.76 -0.61
CA TYR A 1003 0.38 -44.02 0.81
C TYR A 1003 1.49 -44.79 1.55
N GLN A 1004 2.62 -45.07 0.90
CA GLN A 1004 3.79 -45.69 1.52
C GLN A 1004 4.20 -44.97 2.82
N GLY A 1005 4.20 -45.69 3.94
CA GLY A 1005 4.52 -45.16 5.29
C GLY A 1005 3.36 -44.57 6.10
N LYS A 1006 2.17 -44.38 5.52
CA LYS A 1006 0.99 -43.80 6.20
C LYS A 1006 0.10 -44.88 6.80
N LEU A 1007 -0.47 -44.62 7.97
CA LEU A 1007 -1.09 -45.62 8.84
C LEU A 1007 -2.55 -45.30 9.19
N HIS A 1008 -3.36 -46.36 9.32
CA HIS A 1008 -4.66 -46.31 10.00
C HIS A 1008 -4.50 -46.64 11.48
N LEU A 1009 -5.16 -45.85 12.34
CA LEU A 1009 -5.07 -45.97 13.80
C LEU A 1009 -6.44 -46.28 14.40
N LEU A 1010 -6.58 -47.40 15.12
CA LEU A 1010 -7.82 -47.88 15.72
C LEU A 1010 -7.89 -47.60 17.22
N ALA A 1011 -9.10 -47.41 17.75
CA ALA A 1011 -9.33 -47.38 19.20
C ALA A 1011 -9.19 -48.77 19.86
N ASN A 1012 -9.38 -49.85 19.10
CA ASN A 1012 -9.33 -51.24 19.56
C ASN A 1012 -9.14 -52.18 18.35
N PRO A 1013 -8.29 -53.22 18.42
CA PRO A 1013 -7.94 -54.05 17.27
C PRO A 1013 -9.11 -54.88 16.73
N ARG A 1014 -10.17 -55.09 17.54
CA ARG A 1014 -11.40 -55.80 17.14
C ARG A 1014 -12.47 -54.86 16.57
N THR A 1015 -12.12 -53.60 16.25
CA THR A 1015 -13.10 -52.59 15.78
C THR A 1015 -12.72 -52.00 14.42
N GLY A 1016 -13.69 -51.94 13.49
CA GLY A 1016 -13.53 -51.34 12.17
C GLY A 1016 -13.58 -49.80 12.14
N PHE A 1017 -13.13 -49.14 13.21
CA PHE A 1017 -13.23 -47.69 13.39
C PHE A 1017 -11.84 -47.05 13.56
N CYS A 1018 -11.49 -46.19 12.62
CA CYS A 1018 -10.21 -45.49 12.51
C CYS A 1018 -10.31 -44.05 13.01
N LEU A 1019 -9.18 -43.52 13.50
CA LEU A 1019 -9.05 -42.15 13.99
C LEU A 1019 -9.13 -41.14 12.84
N HIS A 1020 -10.04 -40.17 12.97
CA HIS A 1020 -10.45 -39.26 11.91
C HIS A 1020 -10.19 -37.80 12.32
N ALA A 1021 -9.28 -37.11 11.62
CA ALA A 1021 -8.84 -35.76 11.96
C ALA A 1021 -9.81 -34.64 11.57
N SER A 1022 -10.81 -34.92 10.73
CA SER A 1022 -11.82 -33.93 10.36
C SER A 1022 -12.97 -33.91 11.39
N PRO A 1023 -13.34 -32.73 11.94
CA PRO A 1023 -14.47 -32.63 12.88
C PRO A 1023 -15.85 -32.74 12.20
N LYS A 1024 -15.92 -32.81 10.86
CA LYS A 1024 -17.13 -32.57 10.06
C LYS A 1024 -18.00 -33.79 9.71
N ARG A 1025 -17.86 -34.96 10.38
CA ARG A 1025 -18.72 -36.11 10.06
C ARG A 1025 -20.14 -35.91 10.62
N LYS A 1026 -21.18 -36.25 9.84
CA LYS A 1026 -22.58 -36.33 10.30
C LYS A 1026 -22.70 -37.46 11.35
N ILE A 1027 -22.72 -37.10 12.64
CA ILE A 1027 -22.81 -38.06 13.76
C ILE A 1027 -24.27 -38.50 13.95
N THR A 1028 -24.56 -39.80 13.85
CA THR A 1028 -25.87 -40.32 14.28
C THR A 1028 -25.95 -40.41 15.81
N SER A 1029 -27.15 -40.41 16.39
CA SER A 1029 -27.35 -40.52 17.85
C SER A 1029 -26.75 -41.80 18.47
N LYS A 1030 -26.46 -42.82 17.65
CA LYS A 1030 -25.79 -44.07 18.02
C LYS A 1030 -24.26 -43.95 18.08
N GLU A 1031 -23.68 -42.93 17.45
CA GLU A 1031 -22.24 -42.73 17.30
C GLU A 1031 -21.66 -41.64 18.22
N TYR A 1032 -22.49 -40.75 18.77
CA TYR A 1032 -22.06 -39.64 19.66
C TYR A 1032 -21.17 -40.07 20.83
N LYS A 1033 -21.31 -41.33 21.29
CA LYS A 1033 -20.46 -41.93 22.35
C LYS A 1033 -19.02 -42.28 21.91
N ARG A 1034 -18.59 -41.96 20.67
CA ARG A 1034 -17.32 -42.46 20.09
C ARG A 1034 -16.31 -41.39 19.68
N GLY A 1035 -16.61 -40.09 19.83
CA GLY A 1035 -15.64 -39.01 19.60
C GLY A 1035 -15.00 -39.03 18.20
N SER A 1036 -13.68 -38.84 18.12
CA SER A 1036 -12.89 -38.65 16.89
C SER A 1036 -12.68 -39.92 16.03
N PHE A 1037 -13.53 -40.94 16.14
CA PHE A 1037 -13.39 -42.22 15.44
C PHE A 1037 -14.55 -42.47 14.47
N SER A 1038 -14.25 -42.97 13.28
CA SER A 1038 -15.21 -43.24 12.20
C SER A 1038 -14.90 -44.54 11.46
N PRO A 1039 -15.83 -45.14 10.69
CA PRO A 1039 -15.54 -46.35 9.91
C PRO A 1039 -14.31 -46.17 9.00
N CYS A 1040 -13.40 -47.14 9.04
CA CYS A 1040 -12.12 -47.08 8.31
C CYS A 1040 -12.31 -46.92 6.79
N ARG A 1041 -11.63 -45.94 6.19
CA ARG A 1041 -11.57 -45.66 4.75
C ARG A 1041 -10.18 -45.11 4.38
N ARG A 1042 -9.71 -45.27 3.13
CA ARG A 1042 -8.46 -44.64 2.63
C ARG A 1042 -8.61 -43.12 2.38
N ASP A 1043 -9.36 -42.43 3.23
CA ASP A 1043 -9.54 -40.99 3.16
C ASP A 1043 -8.32 -40.30 3.81
N ALA A 1044 -7.74 -39.26 3.20
CA ALA A 1044 -6.54 -38.58 3.73
C ALA A 1044 -6.72 -38.01 5.15
N ASN A 1045 -7.95 -37.80 5.61
CA ASN A 1045 -8.28 -37.38 6.97
C ASN A 1045 -8.22 -38.52 8.02
N GLN A 1046 -8.11 -39.78 7.60
CA GLN A 1046 -7.88 -40.96 8.45
C GLN A 1046 -6.43 -41.47 8.39
N MET A 1047 -5.60 -40.93 7.49
CA MET A 1047 -4.20 -41.32 7.33
C MET A 1047 -3.28 -40.50 8.25
N TRP A 1048 -2.49 -41.20 9.06
CA TRP A 1048 -1.56 -40.61 10.02
C TRP A 1048 -0.13 -41.09 9.77
N GLU A 1049 0.86 -40.27 10.08
CA GLU A 1049 2.28 -40.61 9.97
C GLU A 1049 2.98 -40.31 11.30
N LEU A 1050 3.77 -41.27 11.82
CA LEU A 1050 4.53 -41.11 13.05
C LEU A 1050 5.98 -40.78 12.69
N HIS A 1051 6.43 -39.57 12.99
CA HIS A 1051 7.79 -39.13 12.71
C HIS A 1051 8.75 -39.47 13.86
N GLN A 1052 10.03 -39.67 13.54
CA GLN A 1052 11.08 -40.03 14.50
C GLN A 1052 11.29 -39.02 15.65
N ASN A 1053 10.80 -37.79 15.50
CA ASN A 1053 10.82 -36.75 16.54
C ASN A 1053 9.70 -36.89 17.59
N GLY A 1054 8.91 -37.97 17.56
CA GLY A 1054 7.81 -38.23 18.49
C GLY A 1054 6.53 -37.44 18.22
N THR A 1055 6.36 -36.92 17.00
CA THR A 1055 5.14 -36.23 16.55
C THR A 1055 4.32 -37.11 15.60
N LEU A 1056 2.99 -37.00 15.68
CA LEU A 1056 2.04 -37.77 14.87
C LEU A 1056 1.23 -36.83 13.98
N THR A 1057 1.60 -36.73 12.70
CA THR A 1057 0.97 -35.86 11.69
C THR A 1057 -0.30 -36.49 11.11
N ASN A 1058 -1.26 -35.65 10.71
CA ASN A 1058 -2.37 -36.05 9.86
C ASN A 1058 -2.17 -35.60 8.41
N SER A 1059 -2.44 -36.48 7.44
CA SER A 1059 -2.22 -36.21 6.01
C SER A 1059 -3.18 -35.19 5.38
N TYR A 1060 -4.32 -34.86 6.00
CA TYR A 1060 -5.28 -33.86 5.49
C TYR A 1060 -5.02 -32.46 6.05
N SER A 1061 -4.72 -32.31 7.34
CA SER A 1061 -4.52 -31.01 7.97
C SER A 1061 -3.05 -30.54 8.01
N GLY A 1062 -2.08 -31.46 7.90
CA GLY A 1062 -0.67 -31.17 8.15
C GLY A 1062 -0.36 -30.79 9.60
N LEU A 1063 -1.32 -30.95 10.52
CA LEU A 1063 -1.18 -30.69 11.95
C LEU A 1063 -0.86 -31.98 12.71
N CYS A 1064 -0.23 -31.81 13.87
CA CYS A 1064 0.15 -32.91 14.74
C CYS A 1064 -0.86 -33.12 15.88
N ALA A 1065 -1.12 -34.38 16.22
CA ALA A 1065 -1.98 -34.77 17.32
C ALA A 1065 -1.35 -34.49 18.69
N THR A 1066 -2.21 -34.12 19.65
CA THR A 1066 -1.88 -33.83 21.05
C THR A 1066 -2.96 -34.44 21.95
N VAL A 1067 -2.61 -34.83 23.17
CA VAL A 1067 -3.56 -35.30 24.18
C VAL A 1067 -3.57 -34.34 25.37
N LYS A 1068 -4.77 -33.97 25.84
CA LYS A 1068 -4.97 -33.17 27.07
C LYS A 1068 -5.98 -33.87 27.98
N SER A 1069 -5.73 -33.84 29.29
CA SER A 1069 -6.73 -34.17 30.31
C SER A 1069 -7.57 -32.93 30.63
N ASP A 1070 -8.88 -32.98 30.38
CA ASP A 1070 -9.83 -31.93 30.78
C ASP A 1070 -10.92 -32.49 31.71
N GLU A 1071 -11.30 -31.70 32.72
CA GLU A 1071 -12.48 -31.98 33.57
C GLU A 1071 -13.76 -31.62 32.81
N ALA A 1072 -14.57 -32.63 32.44
CA ALA A 1072 -15.74 -32.41 31.58
C ALA A 1072 -16.92 -31.74 32.32
N LYS A 1073 -16.94 -30.39 32.36
CA LYS A 1073 -18.17 -29.62 32.63
C LYS A 1073 -19.07 -29.61 31.39
N SER A 1074 -20.38 -29.78 31.59
CA SER A 1074 -21.31 -30.04 30.50
C SER A 1074 -21.56 -28.84 29.54
N ASN A 1075 -21.93 -29.17 28.30
CA ASN A 1075 -22.60 -28.29 27.32
C ASN A 1075 -21.81 -27.11 26.70
N SER A 1076 -20.47 -27.14 26.64
CA SER A 1076 -19.66 -26.09 25.99
C SER A 1076 -19.46 -26.25 24.47
N ALA A 1077 -19.70 -27.43 23.90
CA ALA A 1077 -19.17 -27.84 22.58
C ALA A 1077 -19.61 -26.99 21.36
N GLY A 1078 -20.77 -26.34 21.40
CA GLY A 1078 -21.25 -25.45 20.32
C GLY A 1078 -20.83 -23.98 20.47
N VAL A 1079 -20.13 -23.58 21.54
CA VAL A 1079 -19.67 -22.19 21.68
C VAL A 1079 -18.47 -21.92 20.76
N ARG A 1080 -18.48 -20.79 20.05
CA ARG A 1080 -17.31 -20.28 19.32
C ARG A 1080 -17.10 -18.80 19.66
N SER A 1081 -15.85 -18.36 19.56
CA SER A 1081 -15.48 -16.95 19.56
C SER A 1081 -14.49 -16.65 18.45
N TRP A 1082 -14.45 -15.40 18.02
CA TRP A 1082 -13.53 -14.86 17.01
C TRP A 1082 -13.03 -13.49 17.45
N ILE A 1083 -11.82 -13.13 17.02
CA ILE A 1083 -11.22 -11.83 17.29
C ILE A 1083 -10.55 -11.28 16.03
N ALA A 1084 -10.65 -9.98 15.79
CA ALA A 1084 -10.05 -9.31 14.65
C ALA A 1084 -9.67 -7.86 15.01
N THR A 1085 -8.71 -7.28 14.28
CA THR A 1085 -8.31 -5.88 14.42
C THR A 1085 -8.86 -5.00 13.29
N GLY A 1086 -9.34 -3.82 13.66
CA GLY A 1086 -9.73 -2.74 12.76
C GLY A 1086 -8.54 -1.90 12.30
N ARG A 1087 -8.76 -1.02 11.32
CA ARG A 1087 -7.68 -0.23 10.69
C ARG A 1087 -7.11 0.88 11.57
N LYS A 1088 -7.79 1.28 12.65
CA LYS A 1088 -7.34 2.32 13.58
C LYS A 1088 -6.90 1.74 14.93
N GLY A 1089 -6.75 0.42 15.01
CA GLY A 1089 -6.44 -0.31 16.26
C GLY A 1089 -7.67 -0.73 17.08
N GLU A 1090 -8.88 -0.60 16.53
CA GLU A 1090 -10.09 -1.14 17.18
C GLU A 1090 -10.00 -2.67 17.29
N VAL A 1091 -10.49 -3.27 18.38
CA VAL A 1091 -10.53 -4.74 18.53
C VAL A 1091 -11.97 -5.23 18.44
N TYR A 1092 -12.25 -6.10 17.48
CA TYR A 1092 -13.56 -6.72 17.29
C TYR A 1092 -13.59 -8.12 17.90
N VAL A 1093 -14.63 -8.43 18.65
CA VAL A 1093 -14.81 -9.73 19.32
C VAL A 1093 -16.20 -10.25 19.00
N ALA A 1094 -16.29 -11.38 18.30
CA ALA A 1094 -17.53 -12.06 18.02
C ALA A 1094 -17.70 -13.28 18.94
N PHE A 1095 -18.88 -13.45 19.52
CA PHE A 1095 -19.34 -14.69 20.15
C PHE A 1095 -20.39 -15.33 19.26
N PHE A 1096 -20.39 -16.65 19.13
CA PHE A 1096 -21.40 -17.41 18.40
C PHE A 1096 -21.88 -18.59 19.23
N ASN A 1097 -23.20 -18.77 19.29
CA ASN A 1097 -23.83 -19.88 19.99
C ASN A 1097 -24.36 -20.91 19.00
N LEU A 1098 -23.56 -21.93 18.67
CA LEU A 1098 -24.00 -23.00 17.76
C LEU A 1098 -24.84 -24.08 18.47
N ASN A 1099 -25.15 -23.91 19.76
CA ASN A 1099 -26.02 -24.83 20.49
C ASN A 1099 -27.50 -24.56 20.16
N PRO A 1100 -28.39 -25.57 20.24
CA PRO A 1100 -29.84 -25.41 20.09
C PRO A 1100 -30.50 -24.65 21.26
N VAL A 1101 -29.73 -24.20 22.25
CA VAL A 1101 -30.21 -23.49 23.46
C VAL A 1101 -29.43 -22.19 23.66
N LYS A 1102 -30.13 -21.14 24.11
CA LYS A 1102 -29.53 -19.86 24.54
C LYS A 1102 -28.40 -20.10 25.54
N THR A 1103 -27.21 -19.58 25.26
CA THR A 1103 -25.99 -19.84 26.05
C THR A 1103 -25.32 -18.54 26.47
N VAL A 1104 -24.86 -18.47 27.73
CA VAL A 1104 -24.01 -17.37 28.20
C VAL A 1104 -22.58 -17.63 27.73
N ILE A 1105 -22.07 -16.77 26.86
CA ILE A 1105 -20.71 -16.83 26.33
C ILE A 1105 -19.91 -15.70 26.95
N SER A 1106 -18.68 -15.98 27.38
CA SER A 1106 -17.78 -14.99 27.96
C SER A 1106 -16.33 -15.22 27.57
N ALA A 1107 -15.54 -14.14 27.49
CA ALA A 1107 -14.09 -14.18 27.26
C ALA A 1107 -13.36 -13.21 28.20
N LYS A 1108 -12.22 -13.65 28.74
CA LYS A 1108 -11.34 -12.83 29.60
C LYS A 1108 -10.45 -11.93 28.75
N MET A 1109 -10.19 -10.71 29.18
CA MET A 1109 -9.33 -9.77 28.42
C MET A 1109 -7.90 -10.31 28.28
N SER A 1110 -7.39 -11.00 29.31
CA SER A 1110 -6.09 -11.69 29.28
C SER A 1110 -6.01 -12.86 28.30
N ASP A 1111 -7.13 -13.43 27.87
CA ASP A 1111 -7.15 -14.48 26.83
C ASP A 1111 -7.30 -13.87 25.43
N LEU A 1112 -8.01 -12.74 25.29
CA LEU A 1112 -8.00 -11.94 24.06
C LEU A 1112 -6.61 -11.35 23.77
N ALA A 1113 -5.90 -10.90 24.81
CA ALA A 1113 -4.53 -10.38 24.69
C ALA A 1113 -3.54 -11.43 24.18
N LYS A 1114 -3.68 -12.71 24.58
CA LYS A 1114 -2.88 -13.82 24.03
C LYS A 1114 -3.14 -14.07 22.55
N ALA A 1115 -4.38 -13.85 22.11
CA ALA A 1115 -4.78 -13.98 20.70
C ALA A 1115 -4.34 -12.79 19.82
N LEU A 1116 -4.08 -11.62 20.42
CA LEU A 1116 -3.56 -10.42 19.75
C LEU A 1116 -2.33 -9.85 20.49
N PRO A 1117 -1.14 -10.48 20.39
CA PRO A 1117 0.07 -10.11 21.15
C PRO A 1117 0.73 -8.77 20.76
N GLY A 1118 -0.02 -7.87 20.11
CA GLY A 1118 0.38 -6.49 19.81
C GLY A 1118 -0.73 -5.46 20.07
N ALA A 1119 -1.85 -5.85 20.69
CA ALA A 1119 -2.89 -4.93 21.14
C ALA A 1119 -2.76 -4.68 22.65
N ASN A 1120 -2.86 -3.42 23.10
CA ASN A 1120 -2.78 -3.03 24.51
C ASN A 1120 -4.07 -3.42 25.28
N LEU A 1121 -4.25 -4.73 25.49
CA LEU A 1121 -5.40 -5.37 26.13
C LEU A 1121 -5.15 -5.79 27.59
N ASN A 1122 -3.92 -5.66 28.10
CA ASN A 1122 -3.55 -6.12 29.45
C ASN A 1122 -3.76 -5.08 30.55
N ASP A 1123 -3.42 -3.81 30.30
CA ASP A 1123 -3.38 -2.75 31.33
C ASP A 1123 -4.37 -1.59 31.07
N GLY A 1124 -5.13 -1.64 29.96
CA GLY A 1124 -6.01 -0.56 29.51
C GLY A 1124 -7.49 -0.75 29.85
N SER A 1125 -8.17 0.34 30.21
CA SER A 1125 -9.63 0.36 30.42
C SER A 1125 -10.40 0.38 29.08
N CYS A 1126 -10.54 -0.79 28.46
CA CYS A 1126 -11.23 -0.95 27.18
C CYS A 1126 -12.73 -0.63 27.29
N LYS A 1127 -13.20 0.42 26.58
CA LYS A 1127 -14.64 0.67 26.40
C LYS A 1127 -15.20 -0.23 25.31
N TYR A 1128 -16.34 -0.87 25.52
CA TYR A 1128 -16.91 -1.83 24.56
C TYR A 1128 -18.40 -1.62 24.28
N LYS A 1129 -18.77 -1.84 23.02
CA LYS A 1129 -20.12 -1.64 22.47
C LYS A 1129 -20.50 -2.82 21.60
N GLU A 1130 -21.74 -3.28 21.73
CA GLU A 1130 -22.30 -4.31 20.84
C GLU A 1130 -22.81 -3.66 19.54
N VAL A 1131 -22.43 -4.23 18.41
CA VAL A 1131 -22.52 -3.62 17.07
C VAL A 1131 -23.91 -3.76 16.48
N TRP A 1132 -24.59 -4.91 16.66
CA TRP A 1132 -25.89 -5.18 16.04
C TRP A 1132 -27.09 -4.50 16.72
N SER A 1133 -26.95 -4.15 18.00
CA SER A 1133 -27.92 -3.39 18.79
C SER A 1133 -27.50 -1.93 18.99
N GLY A 1134 -26.24 -1.60 18.70
CA GLY A 1134 -25.66 -0.28 18.95
C GLY A 1134 -25.46 0.05 20.44
N LYS A 1135 -25.72 -0.89 21.36
CA LYS A 1135 -25.71 -0.66 22.81
C LYS A 1135 -24.28 -0.59 23.36
N ASP A 1136 -24.00 0.49 24.08
CA ASP A 1136 -22.78 0.65 24.86
C ASP A 1136 -22.87 -0.17 26.18
N TYR A 1137 -21.75 -0.79 26.58
CA TYR A 1137 -21.63 -1.59 27.80
C TYR A 1137 -20.58 -1.03 28.77
N GLY A 1138 -20.03 0.16 28.49
CA GLY A 1138 -19.04 0.83 29.34
C GLY A 1138 -17.66 0.17 29.26
N THR A 1139 -16.97 0.12 30.40
CA THR A 1139 -15.60 -0.41 30.50
C THR A 1139 -15.59 -1.91 30.80
N ALA A 1140 -14.83 -2.69 30.03
CA ALA A 1140 -14.51 -4.08 30.35
C ALA A 1140 -13.32 -4.13 31.31
N ASN A 1141 -13.57 -4.46 32.59
CA ASN A 1141 -12.49 -4.54 33.59
C ASN A 1141 -11.68 -5.84 33.48
N HIS A 1142 -12.34 -6.99 33.31
CA HIS A 1142 -11.68 -8.32 33.33
C HIS A 1142 -12.20 -9.29 32.26
N SER A 1143 -13.49 -9.22 31.90
CA SER A 1143 -14.11 -10.09 30.90
C SER A 1143 -15.31 -9.42 30.24
N ILE A 1144 -15.64 -9.86 29.03
CA ILE A 1144 -16.88 -9.53 28.32
C ILE A 1144 -17.77 -10.78 28.35
N SER A 1145 -19.08 -10.61 28.58
CA SER A 1145 -20.03 -11.71 28.70
C SER A 1145 -21.42 -11.31 28.17
N MET A 1146 -22.10 -12.22 27.48
CA MET A 1146 -23.47 -12.03 27.00
C MET A 1146 -24.23 -13.36 26.90
N ALA A 1147 -25.53 -13.33 27.21
CA ALA A 1147 -26.45 -14.42 26.89
C ALA A 1147 -26.86 -14.35 25.41
N VAL A 1148 -26.27 -15.20 24.58
CA VAL A 1148 -26.47 -15.25 23.12
C VAL A 1148 -27.56 -16.29 22.80
N GLU A 1149 -28.50 -15.92 21.93
CA GLU A 1149 -29.63 -16.78 21.54
C GLU A 1149 -29.20 -18.03 20.76
N THR A 1150 -30.10 -19.02 20.66
CA THR A 1150 -29.91 -20.21 19.81
C THR A 1150 -29.49 -19.81 18.39
N HIS A 1151 -28.39 -20.38 17.91
CA HIS A 1151 -27.78 -20.14 16.58
C HIS A 1151 -27.38 -18.68 16.29
N GLY A 1152 -27.41 -17.80 17.30
CA GLY A 1152 -27.14 -16.37 17.13
C GLY A 1152 -25.70 -15.93 17.42
N PRO A 1153 -25.34 -14.69 17.02
CA PRO A 1153 -24.08 -14.06 17.38
C PRO A 1153 -24.26 -12.95 18.43
N ALA A 1154 -23.14 -12.48 18.97
CA ALA A 1154 -22.98 -11.13 19.51
C ALA A 1154 -21.65 -10.57 19.01
N LEU A 1155 -21.63 -9.32 18.51
CA LEU A 1155 -20.43 -8.71 17.96
C LEU A 1155 -20.08 -7.45 18.75
N PHE A 1156 -18.93 -7.43 19.40
CA PHE A 1156 -18.44 -6.30 20.17
C PHE A 1156 -17.31 -5.58 19.42
N VAL A 1157 -17.27 -4.26 19.55
CA VAL A 1157 -16.09 -3.44 19.26
C VAL A 1157 -15.53 -2.86 20.56
N LEU A 1158 -14.23 -3.04 20.78
CA LEU A 1158 -13.47 -2.60 21.93
C LEU A 1158 -12.54 -1.45 21.50
N ASN A 1159 -12.62 -0.34 22.23
CA ASN A 1159 -11.72 0.80 22.11
C ASN A 1159 -10.89 0.91 23.40
N CYS A 1160 -9.65 0.43 23.31
CA CYS A 1160 -8.69 0.44 24.42
C CYS A 1160 -7.74 1.62 24.25
N VAL A 1161 -7.82 2.60 25.15
CA VAL A 1161 -6.93 3.76 25.15
C VAL A 1161 -5.64 3.38 25.87
N SER A 1162 -4.49 3.72 25.30
CA SER A 1162 -3.23 3.62 26.04
C SER A 1162 -3.26 4.57 27.22
N SER A 1163 -2.96 4.09 28.42
CA SER A 1163 -2.52 4.96 29.50
C SER A 1163 -1.28 5.73 29.04
N LEU A 1164 -1.21 7.00 29.45
CA LEU A 1164 -0.09 7.93 29.22
C LEU A 1164 1.10 7.60 30.13
#